data_AF-A0A497NSK7-F1
#
_entry.id   AF-A0A497NSK7-F1
#
_cell.length_a   1.000
_cell.length_b   1.000
_cell.length_c   1.000
_cell.angle_alpha   90.00
_cell.angle_beta   90.00
_cell.angle_gamma   90.00
#
_symmetry.space_group_name_H-M   'P 1'
#
loop_
_entity.id
_entity.type
_entity.pdbx_description
1 polymer ?
#
loop_
_entity_poly.entity_id
_entity_poly.type
_entity_poly.pdbx_seq_one_letter_code
_entity_poly.pdbx_strand_id
1 'polypeptide(L)'
;PYITPYPEDWTWAEQVLESAGFQGDAGVDNWIMPNGQRLRDRWAGDAYGIYVMCPGDAIAPTSHEISRRHTVKWNKFFTGIETDNFGDAMNPDDGGIFQDEPMDVIDPLILVPFYNRDHDIYFLCWGLGPEPDYLWDFFHPDADVEGGNNSPGMNVPGVNRLLDSLKFWRMKDYEILAMNYEDTPKDVAPATYAFEIVDMPEATPQKVVLEHCSAEGGVWDEELVEGEDYTIDVTPYVVEVRILKTFTLNPGEALELIFEPGTYQRIIYELEELRDICWLVQWKLYYLCPYLPIYSRNYFDLYKPGLVDWVESPGFGSAAYQTVMPWTFANLHWADTPVGGEMRYHVSGDVSTINPFKASWVYEVTILNRMYDALYVYNPYTHDIVPWVATHWEIEPWKLPDNSTGMILWIWLRNDVTWQDGDPVTAEDIKWNFDFINSTQAPEYTPIISPIYQGCEVVHDYLLKIYINGTGFFKAQEFLGSALVYPRQVWEPFWGDYTGASSYKPWTEAGPNGLPTKLYGTGPWILEYWDEVSTAKINKNLNYWARLASSSSAAGVLGALRVVGREATDNTPKIYGTRGIEIQLLNIDPFEQKTVEYYVELVDKNGASWYIYGSPDSPNTANLDPIDPEILTPTIKDWDKIPVGPVTVKLYVRFSGETDFSVKNQITAYYIPGDVNCDEKVDMIDLWRVAKDFGVTGVDPGVLTTDVNCDGKVDMIDLWSVAKQFGKE
;
A
#
# COMPACT_ATOMS: atom_id res chain seq x y z
N PRO A 1 4.61 -15.42 28.88
CA PRO A 1 4.52 -16.85 29.30
C PRO A 1 5.23 -17.86 28.38
N TYR A 2 5.61 -17.48 27.14
CA TYR A 2 6.23 -18.39 26.16
C TYR A 2 7.65 -17.98 25.72
N ILE A 3 8.34 -17.15 26.50
CA ILE A 3 9.78 -17.00 26.28
C ILE A 3 10.39 -18.30 26.78
N THR A 4 10.86 -19.15 25.85
CA THR A 4 11.77 -20.24 26.18
C THR A 4 12.86 -19.63 27.03
N PRO A 5 13.05 -20.06 28.30
CA PRO A 5 14.13 -19.53 29.11
C PRO A 5 15.38 -19.64 28.28
N TYR A 6 16.03 -18.50 28.02
CA TYR A 6 17.33 -18.52 27.37
C TYR A 6 18.19 -19.48 28.20
N PRO A 7 18.74 -20.55 27.60
CA PRO A 7 19.61 -21.42 28.36
C PRO A 7 20.73 -20.51 28.86
N GLU A 8 20.81 -20.29 30.18
CA GLU A 8 21.87 -19.47 30.78
C GLU A 8 23.21 -20.21 30.60
N ASP A 9 23.71 -20.24 29.37
CA ASP A 9 24.88 -20.97 28.92
C ASP A 9 26.08 -20.04 28.95
N TRP A 10 26.60 -19.86 30.15
CA TRP A 10 27.78 -19.02 30.38
C TRP A 10 29.01 -19.57 29.68
N THR A 11 29.11 -20.89 29.51
CA THR A 11 30.21 -21.52 28.78
C THR A 11 30.19 -21.10 27.31
N TRP A 12 29.02 -21.07 26.67
CA TRP A 12 28.91 -20.56 25.32
C TRP A 12 29.23 -19.06 25.24
N ALA A 13 28.76 -18.25 26.20
CA ALA A 13 29.07 -16.83 26.24
C ALA A 13 30.59 -16.56 26.38
N GLU A 14 31.29 -17.33 27.24
CA GLU A 14 32.75 -17.30 27.36
C GLU A 14 33.42 -17.64 26.02
N GLN A 15 33.00 -18.72 25.36
CA GLN A 15 33.55 -19.13 24.06
C GLN A 15 33.38 -18.05 22.98
N VAL A 16 32.24 -17.36 22.96
CA VAL A 16 31.99 -16.24 22.05
C VAL A 16 32.97 -15.11 22.32
N LEU A 17 33.15 -14.71 23.59
CA LEU A 17 34.08 -13.65 23.97
C LEU A 17 35.54 -14.02 23.68
N GLU A 18 35.97 -15.24 24.02
CA GLU A 18 37.30 -15.77 23.70
C GLU A 18 37.56 -15.74 22.19
N SER A 19 36.58 -16.16 21.38
CA SER A 19 36.69 -16.14 19.92
C SER A 19 36.81 -14.71 19.35
N ALA A 20 36.24 -13.73 20.04
CA ALA A 20 36.39 -12.31 19.72
C ALA A 20 37.69 -11.69 20.26
N GLY A 21 38.52 -12.45 20.98
CA GLY A 21 39.82 -12.01 21.50
C GLY A 21 39.82 -11.47 22.93
N PHE A 22 38.69 -11.60 23.66
CA PHE A 22 38.65 -11.31 25.09
C PHE A 22 39.36 -12.41 25.90
N GLN A 23 39.84 -12.07 27.10
CA GLN A 23 40.44 -13.02 28.04
C GLN A 23 39.89 -12.76 29.44
N GLY A 24 39.27 -13.74 30.07
CA GLY A 24 38.69 -13.62 31.40
C GLY A 24 37.93 -14.88 31.80
N ASP A 25 37.41 -14.89 33.03
CA ASP A 25 36.61 -16.00 33.56
C ASP A 25 35.21 -15.50 33.92
N ALA A 26 34.17 -16.26 33.58
CA ALA A 26 32.81 -15.93 34.00
C ALA A 26 32.68 -15.88 35.52
N GLY A 27 31.99 -14.87 36.02
CA GLY A 27 31.81 -14.56 37.44
C GLY A 27 33.03 -13.94 38.11
N VAL A 28 34.08 -13.58 37.36
CA VAL A 28 35.30 -12.97 37.87
C VAL A 28 35.57 -11.66 37.16
N ASP A 29 35.82 -10.61 37.93
CA ASP A 29 36.18 -9.29 37.42
C ASP A 29 37.63 -9.23 36.89
N ASN A 30 37.94 -9.97 35.83
CA ASN A 30 39.29 -10.03 35.26
C ASN A 30 39.33 -9.92 33.73
N TRP A 31 38.21 -9.58 33.11
CA TRP A 31 38.08 -9.50 31.65
C TRP A 31 39.02 -8.46 31.03
N ILE A 32 39.80 -8.90 30.05
CA ILE A 32 40.68 -8.12 29.19
C ILE A 32 40.08 -8.09 27.79
N MET A 33 39.94 -6.90 27.22
CA MET A 33 39.45 -6.67 25.86
C MET A 33 40.52 -7.00 24.81
N PRO A 34 40.15 -7.20 23.52
CA PRO A 34 41.10 -7.53 22.45
C PRO A 34 42.22 -6.51 22.26
N ASN A 35 41.99 -5.26 22.68
CA ASN A 35 42.98 -4.19 22.65
C ASN A 35 43.99 -4.22 23.82
N GLY A 36 43.89 -5.21 24.72
CA GLY A 36 44.76 -5.41 25.88
C GLY A 36 44.40 -4.59 27.12
N GLN A 37 43.32 -3.79 27.09
CA GLN A 37 42.83 -3.04 28.25
C GLN A 37 41.84 -3.88 29.07
N ARG A 38 41.78 -3.64 30.38
CA ARG A 38 40.81 -4.28 31.26
C ARG A 38 39.42 -3.71 30.95
N LEU A 39 38.40 -4.56 30.88
CA LEU A 39 37.03 -4.16 30.56
C LEU A 39 36.48 -3.14 31.59
N ARG A 40 36.76 -3.35 32.87
CA ARG A 40 36.41 -2.41 33.95
C ARG A 40 37.05 -1.03 33.78
N ASP A 41 38.20 -0.93 33.11
CA ASP A 41 38.90 0.34 32.91
C ASP A 41 38.41 1.10 31.66
N ARG A 42 37.30 0.66 31.05
CA ARG A 42 36.66 1.40 29.95
C ARG A 42 36.08 2.70 30.49
N TRP A 43 36.61 3.83 30.02
CA TRP A 43 36.12 5.15 30.41
C TRP A 43 34.87 5.54 29.61
N ALA A 44 33.75 5.81 30.30
CA ALA A 44 32.48 6.20 29.70
C ALA A 44 32.24 7.72 29.67
N GLY A 45 33.19 8.52 30.18
CA GLY A 45 33.13 9.99 30.16
C GLY A 45 33.07 10.60 31.56
N ASP A 46 32.40 9.94 32.50
CA ASP A 46 32.24 10.36 33.90
C ASP A 46 32.46 9.22 34.91
N ALA A 47 32.34 7.97 34.47
CA ALA A 47 32.62 6.76 35.22
C ALA A 47 33.39 5.73 34.37
N TYR A 48 33.95 4.73 35.05
CA TYR A 48 34.55 3.55 34.42
C TYR A 48 33.50 2.44 34.33
N GLY A 49 33.18 1.97 33.13
CA GLY A 49 32.14 0.98 32.87
C GLY A 49 31.42 1.19 31.54
N ILE A 50 30.21 0.64 31.45
CA ILE A 50 29.32 0.67 30.29
C ILE A 50 27.91 1.05 30.77
N TYR A 51 27.36 2.13 30.21
CA TYR A 51 25.95 2.48 30.43
C TYR A 51 25.04 1.65 29.52
N VAL A 52 23.94 1.17 30.08
CA VAL A 52 22.88 0.43 29.41
C VAL A 52 21.64 1.30 29.46
N MET A 53 21.39 2.02 28.36
CA MET A 53 20.32 3.01 28.26
C MET A 53 19.08 2.40 27.61
N CYS A 54 17.89 2.71 28.15
CA CYS A 54 16.60 2.30 27.60
C CYS A 54 15.52 3.38 27.84
N PRO A 55 14.37 3.34 27.13
CA PRO A 55 13.25 4.23 27.44
C PRO A 55 12.78 4.08 28.89
N GLY A 56 12.57 5.21 29.57
CA GLY A 56 12.16 5.23 30.96
C GLY A 56 10.75 4.73 31.24
N ASP A 57 10.47 4.51 32.53
CA ASP A 57 9.24 3.89 33.05
C ASP A 57 7.95 4.60 32.66
N ALA A 58 7.99 5.91 32.42
CA ALA A 58 6.80 6.68 32.04
C ALA A 58 6.23 6.24 30.68
N ILE A 59 7.06 5.64 29.83
CA ILE A 59 6.74 5.36 28.42
C ILE A 59 6.83 3.86 28.14
N ALA A 60 7.86 3.18 28.65
CA ALA A 60 8.09 1.77 28.36
C ALA A 60 8.58 0.98 29.59
N PRO A 61 7.78 0.87 30.66
CA PRO A 61 8.20 0.25 31.93
C PRO A 61 8.57 -1.23 31.79
N THR A 62 8.02 -1.90 30.77
CA THR A 62 8.38 -3.29 30.45
C THR A 62 9.76 -3.38 29.80
N SER A 63 10.11 -2.45 28.90
CA SER A 63 11.43 -2.39 28.28
C SER A 63 12.51 -2.08 29.32
N HIS A 64 12.26 -1.14 30.22
CA HIS A 64 13.18 -0.81 31.31
C HIS A 64 13.41 -2.00 32.25
N GLU A 65 12.36 -2.68 32.70
CA GLU A 65 12.52 -3.87 33.55
C GLU A 65 13.26 -5.02 32.82
N ILE A 66 13.13 -5.14 31.50
CA ILE A 66 13.92 -6.09 30.70
C ILE A 66 15.39 -5.67 30.66
N SER A 67 15.69 -4.39 30.38
CA SER A 67 17.05 -3.83 30.38
C SER A 67 17.74 -4.12 31.71
N ARG A 68 17.11 -3.69 32.81
CA ARG A 68 17.60 -3.88 34.18
C ARG A 68 17.95 -5.34 34.49
N ARG A 69 17.08 -6.29 34.11
CA ARG A 69 17.34 -7.73 34.30
C ARG A 69 18.55 -8.23 33.51
N HIS A 70 18.76 -7.73 32.29
CA HIS A 70 19.95 -8.06 31.50
C HIS A 70 21.20 -7.47 32.13
N THR A 71 21.18 -6.20 32.55
CA THR A 71 22.28 -5.54 33.25
C THR A 71 22.71 -6.33 34.50
N VAL A 72 21.76 -6.78 35.33
CA VAL A 72 22.04 -7.64 36.49
C VAL A 72 22.73 -8.94 36.08
N LYS A 73 22.24 -9.58 35.01
CA LYS A 73 22.82 -10.85 34.52
C LYS A 73 24.20 -10.65 33.91
N TRP A 74 24.42 -9.58 33.16
CA TRP A 74 25.73 -9.22 32.61
C TRP A 74 26.72 -8.94 33.73
N ASN A 75 26.37 -8.14 34.74
CA ASN A 75 27.25 -7.93 35.88
C ASN A 75 27.57 -9.22 36.62
N LYS A 76 26.58 -10.10 36.82
CA LYS A 76 26.84 -11.42 37.40
C LYS A 76 27.84 -12.23 36.57
N PHE A 77 27.76 -12.17 35.24
CA PHE A 77 28.68 -12.86 34.34
C PHE A 77 30.08 -12.22 34.30
N PHE A 78 30.18 -10.89 34.24
CA PHE A 78 31.47 -10.20 34.06
C PHE A 78 32.20 -9.91 35.38
N THR A 79 31.51 -9.90 36.52
CA THR A 79 32.09 -9.51 37.81
C THR A 79 31.76 -10.46 38.96
N GLY A 80 30.75 -11.32 38.79
CA GLY A 80 30.22 -12.16 39.87
C GLY A 80 29.20 -11.45 40.77
N ILE A 81 28.89 -10.17 40.51
CA ILE A 81 28.03 -9.33 41.36
C ILE A 81 26.64 -9.17 40.71
N GLU A 82 25.58 -9.47 41.46
CA GLU A 82 24.19 -9.23 41.02
C GLU A 82 23.76 -7.79 41.35
N THR A 83 24.04 -6.86 40.44
CA THR A 83 23.69 -5.43 40.56
C THR A 83 23.36 -4.84 39.19
N ASP A 84 22.54 -3.81 39.14
CA ASP A 84 22.27 -2.97 37.96
C ASP A 84 23.02 -1.63 38.02
N ASN A 85 23.88 -1.42 39.03
CA ASN A 85 24.63 -0.17 39.20
C ASN A 85 26.15 -0.37 39.27
N PHE A 86 26.90 0.67 38.91
CA PHE A 86 28.34 0.79 39.20
C PHE A 86 28.65 0.77 40.70
N GLY A 87 29.93 0.55 41.01
CA GLY A 87 30.43 0.72 42.37
C GLY A 87 30.45 2.20 42.78
N ASP A 88 30.33 2.47 44.08
CA ASP A 88 30.41 3.84 44.57
C ASP A 88 31.85 4.42 44.43
N ALA A 89 32.00 5.75 44.48
CA ALA A 89 33.29 6.41 44.27
C ALA A 89 34.39 6.03 45.30
N MET A 90 34.01 5.45 46.44
CA MET A 90 34.93 4.99 47.49
C MET A 90 35.26 3.50 47.33
N ASN A 91 34.38 2.72 46.72
CA ASN A 91 34.50 1.28 46.47
C ASN A 91 34.03 0.93 45.04
N PRO A 92 34.78 1.36 44.00
CA PRO A 92 34.38 1.15 42.60
C PRO A 92 34.32 -0.34 42.20
N ASP A 93 35.01 -1.21 42.93
CA ASP A 93 35.03 -2.66 42.71
C ASP A 93 33.84 -3.40 43.37
N ASP A 94 33.08 -2.73 44.25
CA ASP A 94 31.92 -3.34 44.95
C ASP A 94 30.64 -3.35 44.09
N GLY A 95 30.69 -2.81 42.87
CA GLY A 95 29.57 -2.78 41.93
C GLY A 95 29.89 -3.34 40.55
N GLY A 96 28.93 -3.19 39.64
CA GLY A 96 28.97 -3.73 38.29
C GLY A 96 29.91 -2.98 37.35
N ILE A 97 30.13 -3.56 36.17
CA ILE A 97 30.72 -2.89 35.00
C ILE A 97 29.62 -2.29 34.11
N PHE A 98 28.38 -2.78 34.22
CA PHE A 98 27.21 -2.31 33.47
C PHE A 98 26.26 -1.53 34.40
N GLN A 99 25.80 -0.37 33.96
CA GLN A 99 24.86 0.50 34.70
C GLN A 99 23.57 0.62 33.91
N ASP A 100 22.44 0.25 34.52
CA ASP A 100 21.13 0.54 33.95
C ASP A 100 20.81 2.02 34.18
N GLU A 101 20.55 2.74 33.08
CA GLU A 101 20.27 4.18 33.11
C GLU A 101 19.05 4.47 32.21
N PRO A 102 17.83 4.40 32.74
CA PRO A 102 16.63 4.73 31.98
C PRO A 102 16.62 6.22 31.60
N MET A 103 16.38 6.48 30.31
CA MET A 103 16.42 7.81 29.70
C MET A 103 15.02 8.26 29.26
N ASP A 104 14.79 9.58 29.20
CA ASP A 104 13.60 10.12 28.52
C ASP A 104 13.72 9.87 27.01
N VAL A 105 12.63 9.49 26.33
CA VAL A 105 12.66 9.17 24.88
C VAL A 105 13.01 10.36 24.00
N ILE A 106 12.84 11.57 24.52
CA ILE A 106 13.24 12.81 23.85
C ILE A 106 14.61 13.32 24.31
N ASP A 107 15.31 12.56 25.15
CA ASP A 107 16.65 12.95 25.58
C ASP A 107 17.57 13.00 24.36
N PRO A 108 18.28 14.12 24.11
CA PRO A 108 19.24 14.23 23.03
C PRO A 108 20.28 13.09 23.02
N LEU A 109 20.62 12.52 24.18
CA LEU A 109 21.53 11.37 24.28
C LEU A 109 20.99 10.08 23.65
N ILE A 110 19.68 9.94 23.42
CA ILE A 110 19.13 8.82 22.63
C ILE A 110 19.23 9.12 21.14
N LEU A 111 19.03 10.38 20.76
CA LEU A 111 18.98 10.81 19.36
C LEU A 111 20.37 10.97 18.74
N VAL A 112 21.36 11.41 19.52
CA VAL A 112 22.73 11.66 19.06
C VAL A 112 23.43 10.37 18.59
N PRO A 113 23.43 9.26 19.34
CA PRO A 113 24.01 7.99 18.87
C PRO A 113 23.31 7.47 17.62
N PHE A 114 22.00 7.66 17.50
CA PHE A 114 21.21 7.23 16.34
C PHE A 114 21.49 8.08 15.09
N TYR A 115 21.51 9.41 15.22
CA TYR A 115 21.74 10.32 14.09
C TYR A 115 23.21 10.42 13.68
N ASN A 116 24.15 10.35 14.63
CA ASN A 116 25.58 10.48 14.35
C ASN A 116 26.29 9.13 14.18
N ARG A 117 25.56 8.01 14.31
CA ARG A 117 26.12 6.64 14.27
C ARG A 117 27.24 6.41 15.28
N ASP A 118 27.21 7.15 16.39
CA ASP A 118 28.20 7.09 17.46
C ASP A 118 27.74 6.12 18.54
N HIS A 119 27.65 4.84 18.16
CA HIS A 119 27.27 3.74 19.04
C HIS A 119 28.03 2.46 18.65
N ASP A 120 28.31 1.60 19.64
CA ASP A 120 28.84 0.25 19.36
C ASP A 120 27.71 -0.70 18.92
N ILE A 121 26.55 -0.63 19.58
CA ILE A 121 25.33 -1.41 19.31
C ILE A 121 24.14 -0.55 19.74
N TYR A 122 23.04 -0.56 18.98
CA TYR A 122 21.76 0.00 19.40
C TYR A 122 20.62 -0.98 19.12
N PHE A 123 19.54 -0.85 19.89
CA PHE A 123 18.34 -1.68 19.75
C PHE A 123 17.14 -0.77 19.53
N LEU A 124 16.48 -0.93 18.39
CA LEU A 124 15.28 -0.16 18.05
C LEU A 124 14.24 -1.08 17.41
N CYS A 125 12.97 -0.73 17.57
CA CYS A 125 11.87 -1.42 16.91
C CYS A 125 11.35 -0.60 15.74
N TRP A 126 10.98 -1.30 14.66
CA TRP A 126 10.38 -0.70 13.47
C TRP A 126 8.97 -1.26 13.30
N GLY A 127 8.03 -0.39 12.94
CA GLY A 127 6.77 -0.81 12.36
C GLY A 127 6.95 -0.87 10.85
N LEU A 128 6.85 -2.05 10.26
CA LEU A 128 6.94 -2.21 8.80
C LEU A 128 5.54 -2.32 8.22
N GLY A 129 5.34 -1.70 7.07
CA GLY A 129 4.16 -1.91 6.24
C GLY A 129 4.24 -3.21 5.44
N PRO A 130 3.14 -3.64 4.82
CA PRO A 130 3.16 -4.73 3.85
C PRO A 130 3.91 -4.36 2.55
N GLU A 131 4.07 -3.06 2.29
CA GLU A 131 4.76 -2.50 1.14
C GLU A 131 6.28 -2.56 1.40
N PRO A 132 7.09 -3.25 0.58
CA PRO A 132 8.51 -3.43 0.83
C PRO A 132 9.36 -2.17 0.54
N ASP A 133 8.75 -1.03 0.29
CA ASP A 133 9.44 0.22 -0.04
C ASP A 133 10.24 0.79 1.14
N TYR A 134 9.95 0.36 2.37
CA TYR A 134 10.78 0.60 3.56
C TYR A 134 12.23 0.13 3.37
N LEU A 135 12.48 -0.83 2.46
CA LEU A 135 13.84 -1.23 2.12
C LEU A 135 14.61 -0.04 1.55
N TRP A 136 13.99 0.82 0.74
CA TRP A 136 14.65 2.05 0.28
C TRP A 136 14.92 2.99 1.46
N ASP A 137 13.91 3.21 2.33
CA ASP A 137 14.03 4.14 3.46
C ASP A 137 15.15 3.74 4.43
N PHE A 138 15.38 2.44 4.63
CA PHE A 138 16.36 1.92 5.59
C PHE A 138 17.78 1.83 5.05
N PHE A 139 17.96 1.87 3.74
CA PHE A 139 19.18 1.37 3.11
C PHE A 139 19.68 2.21 1.95
N HIS A 140 18.87 3.13 1.40
CA HIS A 140 19.29 4.01 0.32
C HIS A 140 20.07 5.22 0.86
N PRO A 141 21.16 5.66 0.19
CA PRO A 141 21.96 6.81 0.64
C PRO A 141 21.20 8.14 0.66
N ASP A 142 20.11 8.30 -0.11
CA ASP A 142 19.29 9.52 -0.02
C ASP A 142 18.53 9.63 1.32
N ALA A 143 18.34 8.51 2.01
CA ALA A 143 17.83 8.47 3.38
C ALA A 143 18.95 8.54 4.44
N ASP A 144 20.22 8.66 4.03
CA ASP A 144 21.38 8.94 4.90
C ASP A 144 21.48 10.45 5.17
N VAL A 145 20.53 10.94 5.97
CA VAL A 145 20.49 12.32 6.47
C VAL A 145 20.33 12.32 7.98
N GLU A 146 20.63 13.44 8.65
CA GLU A 146 20.36 13.59 10.08
C GLU A 146 18.87 13.36 10.35
N GLY A 147 18.53 12.35 11.16
CA GLY A 147 17.14 11.94 11.37
C GLY A 147 16.60 10.87 10.42
N GLY A 148 17.36 10.48 9.39
CA GLY A 148 16.94 9.51 8.39
C GLY A 148 16.98 8.06 8.86
N ASN A 149 16.26 7.19 8.13
CA ASN A 149 16.12 5.78 8.49
C ASN A 149 17.27 4.89 8.00
N ASN A 150 18.15 5.39 7.11
CA ASN A 150 19.41 4.72 6.79
C ASN A 150 20.44 4.91 7.90
N SER A 151 20.06 4.53 9.12
CA SER A 151 20.92 4.58 10.30
C SER A 151 22.20 3.74 10.15
N PRO A 152 22.29 2.67 9.32
CA PRO A 152 23.57 2.00 9.11
C PRO A 152 24.52 2.73 8.16
N GLY A 153 24.06 3.75 7.41
CA GLY A 153 24.89 4.48 6.45
C GLY A 153 25.27 3.64 5.24
N MET A 154 24.37 2.76 4.79
CA MET A 154 24.66 1.90 3.64
C MET A 154 24.66 2.72 2.34
N ASN A 155 25.66 2.47 1.51
CA ASN A 155 25.80 3.08 0.20
C ASN A 155 26.55 2.11 -0.72
N VAL A 156 25.80 1.24 -1.38
CA VAL A 156 26.34 0.22 -2.29
C VAL A 156 25.73 0.43 -3.67
N PRO A 157 26.50 0.84 -4.69
CA PRO A 157 25.95 1.33 -5.95
C PRO A 157 24.89 0.45 -6.60
N GLY A 158 25.11 -0.87 -6.73
CA GLY A 158 24.10 -1.73 -7.36
C GLY A 158 22.89 -2.05 -6.49
N VAL A 159 23.05 -2.07 -5.16
CA VAL A 159 21.89 -2.09 -4.24
C VAL A 159 21.08 -0.81 -4.35
N ASN A 160 21.74 0.36 -4.42
CA ASN A 160 21.06 1.65 -4.52
C ASN A 160 20.15 1.70 -5.77
N ARG A 161 20.64 1.23 -6.92
CA ARG A 161 19.87 1.14 -8.18
C ARG A 161 18.59 0.32 -8.01
N LEU A 162 18.71 -0.86 -7.41
CA LEU A 162 17.57 -1.76 -7.18
C LEU A 162 16.56 -1.19 -6.18
N LEU A 163 17.05 -0.56 -5.10
CA LEU A 163 16.19 0.11 -4.13
C LEU A 163 15.40 1.25 -4.79
N ASP A 164 16.04 2.06 -5.62
CA ASP A 164 15.37 3.12 -6.39
C ASP A 164 14.29 2.54 -7.31
N SER A 165 14.56 1.41 -7.96
CA SER A 165 13.56 0.71 -8.76
C SER A 165 12.38 0.21 -7.95
N LEU A 166 12.61 -0.28 -6.73
CA LEU A 166 11.55 -0.72 -5.83
C LEU A 166 10.69 0.46 -5.34
N LYS A 167 11.31 1.58 -4.94
CA LYS A 167 10.60 2.76 -4.41
C LYS A 167 9.83 3.50 -5.49
N PHE A 168 10.44 3.67 -6.67
CA PHE A 168 9.92 4.52 -7.73
C PHE A 168 9.41 3.76 -8.94
N TRP A 169 9.41 2.43 -8.94
CA TRP A 169 8.85 1.59 -10.02
C TRP A 169 9.42 1.95 -11.39
N ARG A 170 10.75 2.15 -11.44
CA ARG A 170 11.46 2.49 -12.67
C ARG A 170 12.88 1.95 -12.68
N MET A 171 13.35 1.54 -13.84
CA MET A 171 14.78 1.43 -14.12
C MET A 171 15.29 2.82 -14.45
N LYS A 172 16.36 3.28 -13.81
CA LYS A 172 16.97 4.60 -14.05
C LYS A 172 18.47 4.45 -14.21
N ASP A 173 18.96 4.75 -15.41
CA ASP A 173 20.38 4.67 -15.79
C ASP A 173 21.02 3.26 -15.67
N TYR A 174 20.19 2.22 -15.59
CA TYR A 174 20.61 0.83 -15.68
C TYR A 174 19.47 -0.04 -16.21
N GLU A 175 19.78 -1.28 -16.59
CA GLU A 175 18.80 -2.29 -16.95
C GLU A 175 19.29 -3.69 -16.58
N ILE A 176 18.39 -4.57 -16.13
CA ILE A 176 18.73 -5.95 -15.77
C ILE A 176 18.63 -6.82 -17.01
N LEU A 177 19.74 -7.44 -17.42
CA LEU A 177 19.78 -8.41 -18.52
C LEU A 177 19.39 -9.80 -18.02
N ALA A 178 19.91 -10.18 -16.86
CA ALA A 178 19.58 -11.44 -16.21
C ALA A 178 19.82 -11.30 -14.70
N MET A 179 19.06 -12.04 -13.90
CA MET A 179 19.24 -12.08 -12.45
C MET A 179 18.98 -13.49 -11.91
N ASN A 180 19.52 -13.74 -10.72
CA ASN A 180 19.22 -14.94 -9.96
C ASN A 180 18.79 -14.58 -8.53
N TYR A 181 17.48 -14.58 -8.29
CA TYR A 181 16.90 -14.47 -6.95
C TYR A 181 16.58 -15.83 -6.31
N GLU A 182 16.85 -16.94 -7.02
CA GLU A 182 16.62 -18.29 -6.53
C GLU A 182 17.78 -18.77 -5.63
N ASP A 183 17.55 -19.85 -4.87
CA ASP A 183 18.53 -20.41 -3.93
C ASP A 183 19.66 -21.20 -4.60
N THR A 184 19.60 -21.41 -5.91
CA THR A 184 20.57 -22.23 -6.64
C THR A 184 21.21 -21.49 -7.81
N PRO A 185 22.47 -21.77 -8.16
CA PRO A 185 23.11 -21.15 -9.31
C PRO A 185 22.36 -21.39 -10.63
N LYS A 186 22.32 -20.37 -11.49
CA LYS A 186 21.61 -20.36 -12.77
C LYS A 186 22.55 -19.96 -13.91
N ASP A 187 22.56 -20.75 -14.97
CA ASP A 187 23.32 -20.43 -16.18
C ASP A 187 22.52 -19.48 -17.09
N VAL A 188 23.18 -18.41 -17.52
CA VAL A 188 22.71 -17.47 -18.53
C VAL A 188 23.45 -17.79 -19.82
N ALA A 189 22.74 -18.38 -20.78
CA ALA A 189 23.30 -18.70 -22.10
C ALA A 189 23.50 -17.43 -22.95
N PRO A 190 24.38 -17.46 -23.97
CA PRO A 190 24.48 -16.37 -24.95
C PRO A 190 23.12 -16.00 -25.53
N ALA A 191 22.75 -14.73 -25.42
CA ALA A 191 21.45 -14.21 -25.78
C ALA A 191 21.54 -12.75 -26.23
N THR A 192 20.48 -12.24 -26.85
CA THR A 192 20.34 -10.84 -27.24
C THR A 192 19.18 -10.23 -26.48
N TYR A 193 19.46 -9.11 -25.80
CA TYR A 193 18.51 -8.30 -25.06
C TYR A 193 18.30 -7.00 -25.80
N ALA A 194 17.06 -6.55 -25.92
CA ALA A 194 16.72 -5.31 -26.62
C ALA A 194 15.75 -4.49 -25.79
N PHE A 195 16.07 -3.21 -25.60
CA PHE A 195 15.30 -2.27 -24.79
C PHE A 195 14.86 -1.10 -25.65
N GLU A 196 13.56 -0.83 -25.67
CA GLU A 196 13.04 0.34 -26.38
C GLU A 196 13.41 1.62 -25.64
N ILE A 197 13.96 2.57 -26.40
CA ILE A 197 14.27 3.91 -25.95
C ILE A 197 13.02 4.76 -26.16
N VAL A 198 12.07 4.63 -25.24
CA VAL A 198 10.84 5.43 -25.25
C VAL A 198 11.14 6.77 -24.57
N ASP A 199 11.03 7.86 -25.34
CA ASP A 199 11.09 9.25 -24.86
C ASP A 199 12.43 9.73 -24.23
N MET A 200 13.53 8.97 -24.38
CA MET A 200 14.89 9.38 -24.00
C MET A 200 15.91 9.12 -25.12
N PRO A 201 15.87 9.86 -26.25
CA PRO A 201 16.66 9.58 -27.46
C PRO A 201 18.19 9.69 -27.30
N GLU A 202 18.68 9.97 -26.09
CA GLU A 202 20.09 10.13 -25.74
C GLU A 202 20.63 8.99 -24.84
N ALA A 203 19.90 7.86 -24.73
CA ALA A 203 20.37 6.70 -23.97
C ALA A 203 21.80 6.33 -24.37
N THR A 204 22.72 6.43 -23.40
CA THR A 204 24.15 6.27 -23.61
C THR A 204 24.65 5.11 -22.75
N PRO A 205 24.60 3.87 -23.26
CA PRO A 205 25.15 2.72 -22.55
C PRO A 205 26.65 2.88 -22.35
N GLN A 206 27.14 2.55 -21.15
CA GLN A 206 28.57 2.61 -20.82
C GLN A 206 29.21 1.22 -20.81
N LYS A 207 28.61 0.28 -20.08
CA LYS A 207 29.21 -1.01 -19.78
C LYS A 207 28.20 -2.05 -19.33
N VAL A 208 28.56 -3.31 -19.46
CA VAL A 208 27.85 -4.42 -18.81
C VAL A 208 28.66 -4.88 -17.60
N VAL A 209 27.99 -5.10 -16.48
CA VAL A 209 28.60 -5.60 -15.24
C VAL A 209 27.94 -6.91 -14.81
N LEU A 210 28.72 -7.79 -14.21
CA LEU A 210 28.23 -8.88 -13.38
C LEU A 210 28.32 -8.42 -11.93
N GLU A 211 27.18 -8.13 -11.31
CA GLU A 211 27.11 -7.76 -9.91
C GLU A 211 27.13 -9.03 -9.04
N HIS A 212 28.20 -9.17 -8.28
CA HIS A 212 28.44 -10.28 -7.38
C HIS A 212 27.85 -10.05 -6.00
N CYS A 213 27.54 -11.14 -5.29
CA CYS A 213 27.10 -11.11 -3.90
C CYS A 213 27.60 -12.33 -3.11
N SER A 214 28.31 -12.11 -2.00
CA SER A 214 28.82 -13.19 -1.14
C SER A 214 29.11 -12.73 0.30
N ALA A 215 29.28 -13.70 1.20
CA ALA A 215 29.65 -13.43 2.59
C ALA A 215 31.07 -12.86 2.73
N GLU A 216 32.01 -13.28 1.89
CA GLU A 216 33.40 -12.84 1.96
C GLU A 216 33.64 -11.49 1.30
N GLY A 217 32.93 -11.20 0.20
CA GLY A 217 33.14 -10.01 -0.62
C GLY A 217 32.08 -8.92 -0.50
N GLY A 218 30.94 -9.19 0.15
CA GLY A 218 29.80 -8.28 0.16
C GLY A 218 29.11 -8.22 -1.20
N VAL A 219 28.88 -7.02 -1.72
CA VAL A 219 28.29 -6.79 -3.06
C VAL A 219 29.19 -5.85 -3.86
N TRP A 220 29.53 -6.23 -5.10
CA TRP A 220 30.42 -5.46 -5.96
C TRP A 220 30.21 -5.76 -7.45
N ASP A 221 30.54 -4.80 -8.30
CA ASP A 221 30.45 -4.93 -9.77
C ASP A 221 31.76 -5.49 -10.36
N GLU A 222 31.69 -6.58 -11.15
CA GLU A 222 32.72 -6.99 -12.10
C GLU A 222 32.39 -6.42 -13.48
N GLU A 223 33.23 -5.51 -13.98
CA GLU A 223 33.08 -4.96 -15.33
C GLU A 223 33.50 -5.99 -16.40
N LEU A 224 32.59 -6.28 -17.33
CA LEU A 224 32.83 -7.23 -18.41
C LEU A 224 33.54 -6.57 -19.61
N VAL A 225 34.15 -7.39 -20.47
CA VAL A 225 34.94 -6.90 -21.60
C VAL A 225 34.11 -6.87 -22.88
N GLU A 226 33.85 -5.68 -23.42
CA GLU A 226 33.18 -5.53 -24.71
C GLU A 226 33.99 -6.17 -25.85
N GLY A 227 33.31 -6.91 -26.73
CA GLY A 227 33.88 -7.70 -27.82
C GLY A 227 34.30 -9.12 -27.44
N GLU A 228 34.50 -9.41 -26.15
CA GLU A 228 34.80 -10.75 -25.63
C GLU A 228 33.59 -11.35 -24.91
N ASP A 229 32.97 -10.57 -24.03
CA ASP A 229 31.88 -10.99 -23.16
C ASP A 229 30.51 -10.55 -23.68
N TYR A 230 30.45 -9.35 -24.27
CA TYR A 230 29.22 -8.77 -24.82
C TYR A 230 29.52 -7.83 -26.00
N THR A 231 28.50 -7.44 -26.77
CA THR A 231 28.53 -6.26 -27.68
C THR A 231 27.29 -5.41 -27.47
N ILE A 232 27.41 -4.09 -27.67
CA ILE A 232 26.27 -3.16 -27.61
C ILE A 232 26.06 -2.52 -29.00
N ASP A 233 24.82 -2.51 -29.47
CA ASP A 233 24.38 -1.80 -30.66
C ASP A 233 23.27 -0.81 -30.26
N VAL A 234 23.49 0.49 -30.50
CA VAL A 234 22.51 1.54 -30.18
C VAL A 234 21.91 2.09 -31.48
N THR A 235 20.59 2.09 -31.55
CA THR A 235 19.79 2.78 -32.57
C THR A 235 19.01 3.92 -31.92
N PRO A 236 18.39 4.84 -32.70
CA PRO A 236 17.60 5.93 -32.12
C PRO A 236 16.40 5.50 -31.26
N TYR A 237 16.01 4.22 -31.31
CA TYR A 237 14.82 3.70 -30.66
C TYR A 237 15.06 2.46 -29.81
N VAL A 238 16.23 1.83 -29.92
CA VAL A 238 16.51 0.54 -29.27
C VAL A 238 17.98 0.48 -28.89
N VAL A 239 18.25 0.02 -27.66
CA VAL A 239 19.56 -0.47 -27.22
C VAL A 239 19.54 -1.99 -27.28
N GLU A 240 20.45 -2.58 -28.06
CA GLU A 240 20.60 -4.03 -28.16
C GLU A 240 21.92 -4.46 -27.51
N VAL A 241 21.85 -5.40 -26.55
CA VAL A 241 23.02 -6.00 -25.90
C VAL A 241 23.08 -7.47 -26.26
N ARG A 242 24.19 -7.91 -26.83
CA ARG A 242 24.43 -9.34 -27.13
C ARG A 242 25.44 -9.90 -26.17
N ILE A 243 25.04 -10.90 -25.39
CA ILE A 243 25.92 -11.67 -24.52
C ILE A 243 26.57 -12.80 -25.33
N LEU A 244 27.90 -12.86 -25.32
CA LEU A 244 28.70 -13.71 -26.22
C LEU A 244 29.10 -15.06 -25.62
N LYS A 245 29.07 -15.18 -24.28
CA LYS A 245 29.45 -16.40 -23.54
C LYS A 245 28.43 -16.75 -22.46
N THR A 246 28.52 -17.97 -21.94
CA THR A 246 27.70 -18.39 -20.79
C THR A 246 28.25 -17.79 -19.51
N PHE A 247 27.36 -17.27 -18.66
CA PHE A 247 27.65 -16.87 -17.28
C PHE A 247 26.89 -17.77 -16.31
N THR A 248 27.46 -18.05 -15.14
CA THR A 248 26.74 -18.71 -14.04
C THR A 248 26.50 -17.67 -12.96
N LEU A 249 25.23 -17.34 -12.71
CA LEU A 249 24.81 -16.43 -11.65
C LEU A 249 24.55 -17.22 -10.37
N ASN A 250 25.25 -16.93 -9.30
CA ASN A 250 24.95 -17.43 -7.96
C ASN A 250 23.72 -16.70 -7.37
N PRO A 251 23.11 -17.22 -6.28
CA PRO A 251 22.01 -16.53 -5.60
C PRO A 251 22.36 -15.08 -5.23
N GLY A 252 21.54 -14.13 -5.64
CA GLY A 252 21.73 -12.69 -5.42
C GLY A 252 22.53 -11.96 -6.50
N GLU A 253 23.03 -12.66 -7.53
CA GLU A 253 23.83 -12.06 -8.61
C GLU A 253 22.96 -11.60 -9.78
N ALA A 254 23.40 -10.55 -10.47
CA ALA A 254 22.72 -9.99 -11.62
C ALA A 254 23.71 -9.56 -12.70
N LEU A 255 23.30 -9.70 -13.95
CA LEU A 255 23.96 -9.16 -15.12
C LEU A 255 23.22 -7.90 -15.53
N GLU A 256 23.90 -6.77 -15.52
CA GLU A 256 23.30 -5.45 -15.69
C GLU A 256 23.98 -4.64 -16.78
N LEU A 257 23.19 -3.88 -17.54
CA LEU A 257 23.69 -2.83 -18.41
C LEU A 257 23.63 -1.50 -17.65
N ILE A 258 24.74 -0.77 -17.62
CA ILE A 258 24.85 0.55 -16.98
C ILE A 258 24.89 1.64 -18.05
N PHE A 259 24.15 2.73 -17.82
CA PHE A 259 24.09 3.90 -18.68
C PHE A 259 24.76 5.12 -18.02
N GLU A 260 25.08 6.12 -18.82
CA GLU A 260 25.43 7.45 -18.30
C GLU A 260 24.26 8.02 -17.47
N PRO A 261 24.53 8.67 -16.32
CA PRO A 261 23.48 9.25 -15.49
C PRO A 261 22.55 10.23 -16.25
N GLY A 262 21.25 10.07 -16.06
CA GLY A 262 20.20 10.87 -16.69
C GLY A 262 19.92 10.55 -18.15
N THR A 263 20.45 9.45 -18.70
CA THR A 263 20.29 9.12 -20.12
C THR A 263 19.30 8.00 -20.39
N TYR A 264 18.94 7.19 -19.39
CA TYR A 264 18.01 6.08 -19.58
C TYR A 264 16.97 5.99 -18.47
N GLN A 265 15.73 5.71 -18.85
CA GLN A 265 14.68 5.35 -17.92
C GLN A 265 13.63 4.44 -18.56
N ARG A 266 13.16 3.44 -17.81
CA ARG A 266 11.99 2.61 -18.14
C ARG A 266 11.07 2.52 -16.93
N ILE A 267 9.77 2.73 -17.12
CA ILE A 267 8.78 2.51 -16.05
C ILE A 267 8.51 1.00 -15.96
N ILE A 268 8.39 0.50 -14.73
CA ILE A 268 8.00 -0.88 -14.46
C ILE A 268 6.49 -0.92 -14.23
N TYR A 269 5.78 -1.75 -14.99
CA TYR A 269 4.33 -1.88 -14.94
C TYR A 269 3.88 -3.20 -14.30
N GLU A 270 4.72 -4.23 -14.35
CA GLU A 270 4.39 -5.57 -13.87
C GLU A 270 4.83 -5.73 -12.41
N LEU A 271 3.89 -6.14 -11.56
CA LEU A 271 4.18 -6.39 -10.14
C LEU A 271 5.16 -7.55 -9.95
N GLU A 272 5.11 -8.55 -10.84
CA GLU A 272 6.03 -9.68 -10.85
C GLU A 272 7.48 -9.24 -11.02
N GLU A 273 7.75 -8.28 -11.92
CA GLU A 273 9.10 -7.75 -12.12
C GLU A 273 9.64 -7.09 -10.84
N LEU A 274 8.80 -6.33 -10.15
CA LEU A 274 9.18 -5.69 -8.88
C LEU A 274 9.33 -6.66 -7.73
N ARG A 275 8.53 -7.72 -7.68
CA ARG A 275 8.70 -8.80 -6.71
C ARG A 275 10.06 -9.47 -6.90
N ASP A 276 10.43 -9.74 -8.14
CA ASP A 276 11.71 -10.37 -8.47
C ASP A 276 12.89 -9.43 -8.10
N ILE A 277 12.77 -8.12 -8.35
CA ILE A 277 13.73 -7.10 -7.86
C ILE A 277 13.80 -7.08 -6.33
N CYS A 278 12.65 -7.12 -5.64
CA CYS A 278 12.59 -7.14 -4.18
C CYS A 278 13.32 -8.36 -3.60
N TRP A 279 13.15 -9.54 -4.18
CA TRP A 279 13.90 -10.74 -3.76
C TRP A 279 15.39 -10.63 -4.04
N LEU A 280 15.77 -10.04 -5.19
CA LEU A 280 17.18 -9.77 -5.49
C LEU A 280 17.80 -8.80 -4.47
N VAL A 281 17.09 -7.74 -4.09
CA VAL A 281 17.49 -6.82 -3.01
C VAL A 281 17.67 -7.57 -1.70
N GLN A 282 16.72 -8.43 -1.31
CA GLN A 282 16.80 -9.20 -0.07
C GLN A 282 18.01 -10.11 -0.01
N TRP A 283 18.40 -10.75 -1.13
CA TRP A 283 19.64 -11.52 -1.21
C TRP A 283 20.88 -10.66 -0.96
N LYS A 284 20.94 -9.47 -1.56
CA LYS A 284 22.06 -8.55 -1.35
C LYS A 284 22.11 -8.05 0.09
N LEU A 285 20.95 -7.69 0.64
CA LEU A 285 20.82 -7.31 2.04
C LEU A 285 21.17 -8.46 2.98
N TYR A 286 20.92 -9.73 2.65
CA TYR A 286 21.32 -10.84 3.53
C TYR A 286 22.83 -10.83 3.86
N TYR A 287 23.67 -10.41 2.91
CA TYR A 287 25.13 -10.31 3.12
C TYR A 287 25.61 -8.94 3.59
N LEU A 288 24.82 -7.88 3.40
CA LEU A 288 25.19 -6.50 3.75
C LEU A 288 24.52 -5.98 5.02
N CYS A 289 23.33 -6.49 5.34
CA CYS A 289 22.42 -5.92 6.32
C CYS A 289 23.01 -6.05 7.72
N PRO A 290 23.27 -4.92 8.41
CA PRO A 290 23.78 -4.93 9.76
C PRO A 290 22.65 -5.03 10.81
N TYR A 291 21.44 -5.38 10.40
CA TYR A 291 20.33 -5.63 11.31
C TYR A 291 20.22 -7.11 11.66
N LEU A 292 20.03 -7.39 12.95
CA LEU A 292 19.59 -8.69 13.43
C LEU A 292 18.11 -8.61 13.78
N PRO A 293 17.20 -9.36 13.13
CA PRO A 293 15.80 -9.42 13.53
C PRO A 293 15.69 -10.14 14.89
N ILE A 294 15.28 -9.42 15.94
CA ILE A 294 15.26 -9.99 17.31
C ILE A 294 13.86 -10.46 17.71
N TYR A 295 12.79 -9.83 17.19
CA TYR A 295 11.43 -10.39 17.28
C TYR A 295 10.52 -9.80 16.19
N SER A 296 9.45 -10.52 15.89
CA SER A 296 8.29 -10.01 15.16
C SER A 296 7.07 -10.03 16.08
N ARG A 297 6.20 -9.03 15.95
CA ARG A 297 5.04 -8.86 16.85
C ARG A 297 3.92 -9.84 16.46
N ASN A 298 3.43 -10.60 17.43
CA ASN A 298 2.13 -11.25 17.35
C ASN A 298 1.09 -10.36 18.04
N TYR A 299 0.02 -10.00 17.32
CA TYR A 299 -1.11 -9.27 17.89
C TYR A 299 -2.00 -10.21 18.72
N PHE A 300 -2.37 -9.77 19.91
CA PHE A 300 -3.28 -10.50 20.79
C PHE A 300 -4.42 -9.57 21.23
N ASP A 301 -5.58 -9.75 20.61
CA ASP A 301 -6.77 -8.98 20.92
C ASP A 301 -7.70 -9.80 21.81
N LEU A 302 -8.16 -9.19 22.90
CA LEU A 302 -8.99 -9.86 23.91
C LEU A 302 -10.41 -9.28 23.88
N TYR A 303 -11.38 -10.13 23.55
CA TYR A 303 -12.79 -9.78 23.57
C TYR A 303 -13.49 -10.38 24.79
N LYS A 304 -14.45 -9.63 25.34
CA LYS A 304 -15.25 -10.09 26.47
C LYS A 304 -16.13 -11.28 26.03
N PRO A 305 -16.29 -12.33 26.85
CA PRO A 305 -17.17 -13.46 26.52
C PRO A 305 -18.58 -13.00 26.14
N GLY A 306 -19.10 -13.52 25.04
CA GLY A 306 -20.42 -13.18 24.49
C GLY A 306 -20.38 -12.13 23.38
N LEU A 307 -19.30 -11.38 23.24
CA LEU A 307 -19.01 -10.71 21.97
C LEU A 307 -18.62 -11.79 20.95
N VAL A 308 -18.97 -11.63 19.68
CA VAL A 308 -18.72 -12.59 18.58
C VAL A 308 -18.48 -11.84 17.26
N ASP A 309 -17.98 -12.56 16.24
CA ASP A 309 -17.77 -12.07 14.87
C ASP A 309 -16.73 -10.93 14.74
N TRP A 310 -15.67 -11.00 15.56
CA TRP A 310 -14.41 -10.33 15.22
C TRP A 310 -13.72 -11.07 14.08
N VAL A 311 -12.99 -10.34 13.25
CA VAL A 311 -12.32 -10.88 12.08
C VAL A 311 -10.84 -11.00 12.39
N GLU A 312 -10.33 -12.23 12.42
CA GLU A 312 -8.89 -12.46 12.56
C GLU A 312 -8.16 -11.95 11.32
N SER A 313 -7.10 -11.17 11.52
CA SER A 313 -6.22 -10.74 10.44
C SER A 313 -4.76 -10.98 10.84
N PRO A 314 -4.10 -11.99 10.28
CA PRO A 314 -2.66 -12.20 10.50
C PRO A 314 -1.86 -10.94 10.17
N GLY A 315 -0.89 -10.56 11.01
CA GLY A 315 -0.08 -9.35 10.80
C GLY A 315 -0.72 -8.03 11.24
N PHE A 316 -2.04 -7.83 11.08
CA PHE A 316 -2.73 -6.61 11.55
C PHE A 316 -3.40 -6.75 12.92
N GLY A 317 -3.76 -7.99 13.31
CA GLY A 317 -4.63 -8.25 14.45
C GLY A 317 -6.11 -8.09 14.11
N SER A 318 -6.99 -8.58 14.98
CA SER A 318 -8.44 -8.46 14.77
C SER A 318 -8.97 -7.10 15.20
N ALA A 319 -8.15 -6.24 15.80
CA ALA A 319 -8.55 -4.94 16.31
C ALA A 319 -7.81 -3.77 15.61
N ALA A 320 -7.60 -3.92 14.30
CA ALA A 320 -6.89 -2.97 13.44
C ALA A 320 -7.42 -1.51 13.56
N TYR A 321 -6.48 -0.55 13.61
CA TYR A 321 -6.77 0.89 13.69
C TYR A 321 -6.78 1.57 12.32
N GLN A 322 -6.33 0.89 11.27
CA GLN A 322 -6.27 1.42 9.90
C GLN A 322 -7.67 1.61 9.31
N THR A 323 -7.87 2.64 8.48
CA THR A 323 -9.11 2.85 7.69
C THR A 323 -9.32 1.73 6.67
N VAL A 324 -8.23 1.21 6.09
CA VAL A 324 -8.22 0.11 5.11
C VAL A 324 -8.55 -1.27 5.69
N MET A 325 -8.87 -1.37 6.99
CA MET A 325 -9.18 -2.62 7.69
C MET A 325 -10.48 -2.52 8.52
N PRO A 326 -11.66 -2.37 7.87
CA PRO A 326 -12.92 -2.11 8.58
C PRO A 326 -13.56 -3.35 9.23
N TRP A 327 -13.06 -4.56 8.94
CA TRP A 327 -13.78 -5.83 9.05
C TRP A 327 -14.37 -6.15 10.43
N THR A 328 -13.57 -6.06 11.50
CA THR A 328 -14.07 -6.35 12.84
C THR A 328 -15.10 -5.35 13.30
N PHE A 329 -14.82 -4.05 13.19
CA PHE A 329 -15.76 -3.01 13.61
C PHE A 329 -17.02 -2.97 12.75
N ALA A 330 -16.95 -3.50 11.52
CA ALA A 330 -18.12 -3.70 10.68
C ALA A 330 -18.99 -4.86 11.16
N ASN A 331 -18.46 -5.92 11.77
CA ASN A 331 -19.19 -7.18 12.04
C ASN A 331 -19.48 -7.50 13.51
N LEU A 332 -18.59 -7.09 14.42
CA LEU A 332 -18.60 -7.40 15.84
C LEU A 332 -19.93 -7.07 16.54
N HIS A 333 -20.47 -8.00 17.30
CA HIS A 333 -21.71 -7.81 18.05
C HIS A 333 -21.81 -8.75 19.26
N TRP A 334 -22.82 -8.55 20.12
CA TRP A 334 -23.14 -9.49 21.19
C TRP A 334 -23.96 -10.65 20.65
N ALA A 335 -23.60 -11.89 20.97
CA ALA A 335 -24.25 -13.09 20.44
C ALA A 335 -25.78 -13.15 20.64
N ASP A 336 -26.29 -12.54 21.72
CA ASP A 336 -27.72 -12.43 22.01
C ASP A 336 -28.38 -11.17 21.41
N THR A 337 -27.58 -10.25 20.87
CA THR A 337 -27.99 -8.97 20.28
C THR A 337 -27.26 -8.74 18.94
N PRO A 338 -27.62 -9.45 17.84
CA PRO A 338 -26.95 -9.32 16.54
C PRO A 338 -27.04 -7.94 15.88
N VAL A 339 -28.04 -7.15 16.27
CA VAL A 339 -28.22 -5.77 15.81
C VAL A 339 -28.45 -4.86 17.01
N GLY A 340 -27.63 -3.81 17.11
CA GLY A 340 -27.69 -2.84 18.20
C GLY A 340 -26.80 -3.23 19.39
N GLY A 341 -27.09 -2.66 20.56
CA GLY A 341 -26.27 -2.81 21.76
C GLY A 341 -25.15 -1.78 21.86
N GLU A 342 -24.31 -1.93 22.90
CA GLU A 342 -23.16 -1.09 23.18
C GLU A 342 -21.95 -1.99 23.49
N MET A 343 -20.77 -1.60 23.00
CA MET A 343 -19.50 -2.18 23.38
C MET A 343 -18.61 -1.08 23.96
N ARG A 344 -17.90 -1.40 25.05
CA ARG A 344 -16.81 -0.57 25.56
C ARG A 344 -15.50 -1.08 25.00
N TYR A 345 -14.84 -0.24 24.23
CA TYR A 345 -13.58 -0.55 23.60
C TYR A 345 -12.45 0.22 24.30
N HIS A 346 -11.35 -0.48 24.62
CA HIS A 346 -10.22 0.13 25.31
C HIS A 346 -9.25 0.75 24.29
N VAL A 347 -8.91 2.02 24.49
CA VAL A 347 -7.77 2.66 23.83
C VAL A 347 -6.62 2.64 24.84
N SER A 348 -5.52 1.99 24.48
CA SER A 348 -4.45 1.62 25.43
C SER A 348 -3.51 2.75 25.83
N GLY A 349 -3.71 3.96 25.29
CA GLY A 349 -2.88 5.12 25.55
C GLY A 349 -3.70 6.40 25.50
N ASP A 350 -3.03 7.50 25.86
CA ASP A 350 -3.67 8.82 25.91
C ASP A 350 -4.01 9.31 24.50
N VAL A 351 -5.21 9.85 24.35
CA VAL A 351 -5.69 10.49 23.11
C VAL A 351 -5.54 11.99 23.30
N SER A 352 -4.59 12.59 22.59
CA SER A 352 -4.29 14.02 22.73
C SER A 352 -5.14 14.91 21.82
N THR A 353 -5.63 14.35 20.72
CA THR A 353 -6.43 15.04 19.71
C THR A 353 -7.26 14.04 18.91
N ILE A 354 -8.33 14.48 18.24
CA ILE A 354 -8.96 13.74 17.14
C ILE A 354 -9.12 14.66 15.92
N ASN A 355 -8.19 15.62 15.76
CA ASN A 355 -8.08 16.44 14.57
C ASN A 355 -7.35 15.63 13.48
N PRO A 356 -7.98 15.41 12.31
CA PRO A 356 -7.35 14.65 11.23
C PRO A 356 -6.04 15.24 10.69
N PHE A 357 -5.73 16.54 10.89
CA PHE A 357 -4.43 17.12 10.55
C PHE A 357 -3.31 16.73 11.52
N LYS A 358 -3.65 16.43 12.79
CA LYS A 358 -2.68 16.28 13.88
C LYS A 358 -2.56 14.87 14.43
N ALA A 359 -3.57 14.04 14.22
CA ALA A 359 -3.57 12.67 14.70
C ALA A 359 -2.41 11.91 14.05
N SER A 360 -1.50 11.40 14.89
CA SER A 360 -0.29 10.70 14.44
C SER A 360 0.00 9.44 15.24
N TRP A 361 -0.65 9.22 16.38
CA TRP A 361 -0.51 7.99 17.16
C TRP A 361 -1.69 7.05 16.96
N VAL A 362 -1.39 5.77 17.16
CA VAL A 362 -2.37 4.67 17.08
C VAL A 362 -3.58 4.89 17.97
N TYR A 363 -3.43 5.60 19.10
CA TYR A 363 -4.50 5.88 20.05
C TYR A 363 -5.54 6.85 19.49
N GLU A 364 -5.10 7.94 18.84
CA GLU A 364 -6.00 8.88 18.18
C GLU A 364 -6.73 8.20 17.02
N VAL A 365 -5.99 7.50 16.15
CA VAL A 365 -6.57 6.91 14.95
C VAL A 365 -7.47 5.71 15.21
N THR A 366 -7.32 5.04 16.37
CA THR A 366 -8.26 3.99 16.81
C THR A 366 -9.70 4.50 16.90
N ILE A 367 -9.88 5.78 17.24
CA ILE A 367 -11.18 6.46 17.26
C ILE A 367 -11.43 7.12 15.90
N LEU A 368 -10.48 7.94 15.43
CA LEU A 368 -10.65 8.79 14.25
C LEU A 368 -11.03 8.00 12.99
N ASN A 369 -10.33 6.89 12.72
CA ASN A 369 -10.51 6.10 11.49
C ASN A 369 -11.81 5.32 11.44
N ARG A 370 -12.68 5.41 12.46
CA ARG A 370 -14.02 4.82 12.44
C ARG A 370 -15.04 5.69 11.68
N MET A 371 -14.74 6.98 11.53
CA MET A 371 -15.59 7.96 10.83
C MET A 371 -15.32 8.03 9.32
N TYR A 372 -14.22 7.44 8.84
CA TYR A 372 -13.75 7.56 7.47
C TYR A 372 -13.69 6.21 6.75
N ASP A 373 -13.74 6.23 5.41
CA ASP A 373 -13.32 5.11 4.55
C ASP A 373 -12.09 5.53 3.73
N ALA A 374 -11.32 4.56 3.27
CA ALA A 374 -10.37 4.73 2.17
C ALA A 374 -11.01 4.30 0.83
N LEU A 375 -10.35 4.58 -0.29
CA LEU A 375 -10.83 4.14 -1.60
C LEU A 375 -10.72 2.63 -1.82
N TYR A 376 -9.85 1.97 -1.07
CA TYR A 376 -9.66 0.52 -1.05
C TYR A 376 -9.58 0.01 0.40
N VAL A 377 -9.68 -1.31 0.57
CA VAL A 377 -9.42 -2.01 1.83
C VAL A 377 -8.53 -3.22 1.56
N TYR A 378 -7.94 -3.82 2.58
CA TYR A 378 -7.21 -5.08 2.45
C TYR A 378 -8.10 -6.27 2.79
N ASN A 379 -8.02 -7.37 2.03
CA ASN A 379 -8.53 -8.65 2.48
C ASN A 379 -7.79 -9.03 3.78
N PRO A 380 -8.49 -9.33 4.90
CA PRO A 380 -7.84 -9.54 6.19
C PRO A 380 -7.05 -10.84 6.26
N TYR A 381 -7.24 -11.76 5.31
CA TYR A 381 -6.58 -13.06 5.29
C TYR A 381 -5.46 -13.12 4.24
N THR A 382 -5.71 -12.62 3.03
CA THR A 382 -4.74 -12.67 1.93
C THR A 382 -3.89 -11.41 1.82
N HIS A 383 -4.37 -10.29 2.38
CA HIS A 383 -3.82 -8.94 2.21
C HIS A 383 -3.86 -8.41 0.77
N ASP A 384 -4.65 -9.04 -0.09
CA ASP A 384 -4.93 -8.47 -1.40
C ASP A 384 -5.72 -7.18 -1.27
N ILE A 385 -5.51 -6.26 -2.20
CA ILE A 385 -6.29 -5.03 -2.26
C ILE A 385 -7.68 -5.33 -2.80
N VAL A 386 -8.70 -4.89 -2.07
CA VAL A 386 -10.11 -5.01 -2.43
C VAL A 386 -10.69 -3.62 -2.72
N PRO A 387 -11.33 -3.41 -3.88
CA PRO A 387 -12.04 -2.18 -4.19
C PRO A 387 -13.10 -1.84 -3.13
N TRP A 388 -13.15 -0.58 -2.70
CA TRP A 388 -14.08 -0.11 -1.67
C TRP A 388 -14.86 1.11 -2.16
N VAL A 389 -14.50 2.35 -1.80
CA VAL A 389 -15.19 3.53 -2.38
C VAL A 389 -14.83 3.70 -3.87
N ALA A 390 -13.60 3.37 -4.26
CA ALA A 390 -13.26 3.21 -5.66
C ALA A 390 -13.72 1.83 -6.17
N THR A 391 -14.23 1.80 -7.39
CA THR A 391 -14.42 0.55 -8.13
C THR A 391 -13.15 0.15 -8.87
N HIS A 392 -12.33 1.12 -9.29
CA HIS A 392 -11.11 0.85 -10.05
C HIS A 392 -10.16 2.04 -10.02
N TRP A 393 -8.88 1.77 -10.30
CA TRP A 393 -7.91 2.79 -10.60
C TRP A 393 -6.88 2.27 -11.59
N GLU A 394 -6.28 3.20 -12.34
CA GLU A 394 -5.24 2.90 -13.32
C GLU A 394 -4.12 3.92 -13.21
N ILE A 395 -2.89 3.44 -13.35
CA ILE A 395 -1.70 4.28 -13.42
C ILE A 395 -1.33 4.42 -14.89
N GLU A 396 -1.26 5.65 -15.38
CA GLU A 396 -0.82 5.98 -16.72
C GLU A 396 0.50 6.77 -16.67
N PRO A 397 1.50 6.43 -17.49
CA PRO A 397 2.72 7.23 -17.62
C PRO A 397 2.43 8.68 -17.96
N TRP A 398 3.15 9.59 -17.31
CA TRP A 398 3.04 11.01 -17.61
C TRP A 398 4.38 11.71 -17.50
N LYS A 399 4.55 12.75 -18.32
CA LYS A 399 5.73 13.62 -18.27
C LYS A 399 5.33 14.97 -17.73
N LEU A 400 6.09 15.43 -16.75
CA LEU A 400 5.95 16.76 -16.21
C LEU A 400 6.40 17.81 -17.23
N PRO A 401 6.03 19.09 -17.05
CA PRO A 401 6.52 20.17 -17.92
C PRO A 401 8.04 20.31 -18.00
N ASP A 402 8.78 19.83 -16.99
CA ASP A 402 10.25 19.78 -16.96
C ASP A 402 10.84 18.48 -17.55
N ASN A 403 9.99 17.66 -18.18
CA ASN A 403 10.29 16.35 -18.77
C ASN A 403 10.68 15.26 -17.76
N SER A 404 10.57 15.52 -16.45
CA SER A 404 10.70 14.47 -15.45
C SER A 404 9.54 13.49 -15.54
N THR A 405 9.78 12.25 -15.09
CA THR A 405 8.78 11.19 -15.15
C THR A 405 7.87 11.23 -13.94
N GLY A 406 6.57 11.27 -14.20
CA GLY A 406 5.51 11.13 -13.21
C GLY A 406 4.44 10.15 -13.69
N MET A 407 3.27 10.21 -13.08
CA MET A 407 2.13 9.40 -13.45
C MET A 407 0.82 10.18 -13.36
N ILE A 408 -0.16 9.71 -14.10
CA ILE A 408 -1.57 10.06 -13.91
C ILE A 408 -2.23 8.88 -13.21
N LEU A 409 -2.88 9.13 -12.07
CA LEU A 409 -3.71 8.16 -11.37
C LEU A 409 -5.17 8.41 -11.72
N TRP A 410 -5.76 7.53 -12.53
CA TRP A 410 -7.19 7.51 -12.84
C TRP A 410 -7.95 6.78 -11.74
N ILE A 411 -9.10 7.30 -11.32
CA ILE A 411 -9.90 6.73 -10.22
C ILE A 411 -11.38 6.74 -10.61
N TRP A 412 -12.00 5.56 -10.61
CA TRP A 412 -13.43 5.37 -10.79
C TRP A 412 -14.10 5.12 -9.45
N LEU A 413 -15.18 5.85 -9.17
CA LEU A 413 -15.92 5.75 -7.93
C LEU A 413 -17.23 4.98 -8.13
N ARG A 414 -17.71 4.33 -7.08
CA ARG A 414 -19.12 3.94 -7.02
C ARG A 414 -19.99 5.17 -6.71
N ASN A 415 -21.26 5.11 -7.11
CA ASN A 415 -22.19 6.24 -7.05
C ASN A 415 -23.26 6.12 -5.95
N ASP A 416 -23.10 5.17 -5.04
CA ASP A 416 -23.98 4.90 -3.90
C ASP A 416 -23.35 5.26 -2.56
N VAL A 417 -22.21 5.96 -2.57
CA VAL A 417 -21.50 6.45 -1.39
C VAL A 417 -22.00 7.83 -1.00
N THR A 418 -22.28 8.02 0.29
CA THR A 418 -22.65 9.31 0.86
C THR A 418 -21.74 9.67 2.02
N TRP A 419 -21.50 10.96 2.21
CA TRP A 419 -21.05 11.50 3.48
C TRP A 419 -22.09 11.19 4.58
N GLN A 420 -21.66 11.19 5.83
CA GLN A 420 -22.52 10.90 6.98
C GLN A 420 -23.66 11.92 7.18
N ASP A 421 -23.56 13.10 6.58
CA ASP A 421 -24.62 14.12 6.54
C ASP A 421 -25.66 13.87 5.43
N GLY A 422 -25.44 12.85 4.60
CA GLY A 422 -26.33 12.41 3.52
C GLY A 422 -25.99 12.95 2.13
N ASP A 423 -25.01 13.84 2.01
CA ASP A 423 -24.59 14.35 0.70
C ASP A 423 -23.88 13.24 -0.11
N PRO A 424 -24.16 13.10 -1.42
CA PRO A 424 -23.49 12.09 -2.24
C PRO A 424 -22.01 12.43 -2.40
N VAL A 425 -21.16 11.40 -2.37
CA VAL A 425 -19.74 11.54 -2.71
C VAL A 425 -19.56 11.54 -4.22
N THR A 426 -18.73 12.45 -4.71
CA THR A 426 -18.37 12.60 -6.11
C THR A 426 -16.86 12.79 -6.28
N ALA A 427 -16.41 12.76 -7.52
CA ALA A 427 -15.04 13.06 -7.91
C ALA A 427 -14.59 14.48 -7.49
N GLU A 428 -15.52 15.43 -7.39
CA GLU A 428 -15.25 16.79 -6.90
C GLU A 428 -14.83 16.80 -5.42
N ASP A 429 -15.33 15.88 -4.60
CA ASP A 429 -14.94 15.76 -3.19
C ASP A 429 -13.48 15.33 -3.04
N ILE A 430 -13.03 14.42 -3.91
CA ILE A 430 -11.63 13.95 -3.91
C ILE A 430 -10.71 15.05 -4.43
N LYS A 431 -11.11 15.74 -5.50
CA LYS A 431 -10.40 16.92 -5.99
C LYS A 431 -10.27 17.98 -4.89
N TRP A 432 -11.38 18.32 -4.24
CA TRP A 432 -11.42 19.26 -3.13
C TRP A 432 -10.46 18.85 -2.01
N ASN A 433 -10.50 17.57 -1.60
CA ASN A 433 -9.67 17.04 -0.52
C ASN A 433 -8.17 17.28 -0.79
N PHE A 434 -7.67 16.90 -1.96
CA PHE A 434 -6.26 17.07 -2.29
C PHE A 434 -5.87 18.52 -2.56
N ASP A 435 -6.73 19.30 -3.22
CA ASP A 435 -6.48 20.72 -3.42
C ASP A 435 -6.41 21.47 -2.08
N PHE A 436 -7.28 21.12 -1.12
CA PHE A 436 -7.26 21.67 0.22
C PHE A 436 -6.01 21.26 1.00
N ILE A 437 -5.66 19.96 1.05
CA ILE A 437 -4.42 19.48 1.69
C ILE A 437 -3.22 20.25 1.11
N ASN A 438 -3.12 20.31 -0.22
CA ASN A 438 -2.04 21.01 -0.90
C ASN A 438 -2.05 22.52 -0.60
N SER A 439 -3.22 23.16 -0.45
CA SER A 439 -3.27 24.59 -0.11
C SER A 439 -2.56 24.92 1.21
N THR A 440 -2.59 24.00 2.17
CA THR A 440 -2.02 24.22 3.51
C THR A 440 -0.50 24.02 3.57
N GLN A 441 0.07 23.23 2.65
CA GLN A 441 1.48 22.78 2.69
C GLN A 441 1.88 22.20 4.06
N ALA A 442 0.96 21.51 4.73
CA ALA A 442 1.18 20.94 6.04
C ALA A 442 2.27 19.85 5.99
N PRO A 443 3.31 19.90 6.87
CA PRO A 443 4.39 18.92 6.87
C PRO A 443 3.93 17.46 7.04
N GLU A 444 2.83 17.25 7.76
CA GLU A 444 2.18 15.94 7.94
C GLU A 444 1.77 15.28 6.61
N TYR A 445 1.61 16.06 5.54
CA TYR A 445 1.22 15.60 4.21
C TYR A 445 2.34 15.71 3.15
N THR A 446 3.61 15.84 3.56
CA THR A 446 4.78 15.88 2.66
C THR A 446 4.73 14.85 1.51
N PRO A 447 4.30 13.58 1.73
CA PRO A 447 4.23 12.59 0.65
C PRO A 447 3.25 12.91 -0.49
N ILE A 448 2.26 13.79 -0.25
CA ILE A 448 1.16 14.09 -1.19
C ILE A 448 0.98 15.58 -1.51
N ILE A 449 1.72 16.51 -0.90
CA ILE A 449 1.68 17.93 -1.27
C ILE A 449 2.71 18.26 -2.36
N SER A 450 2.63 19.45 -2.94
CA SER A 450 3.61 19.95 -3.91
C SER A 450 5.05 19.87 -3.36
N PRO A 451 6.03 19.46 -4.18
CA PRO A 451 5.94 19.26 -5.63
C PRO A 451 5.43 17.88 -6.07
N ILE A 452 4.92 17.01 -5.18
CA ILE A 452 4.40 15.69 -5.55
C ILE A 452 3.04 15.81 -6.25
N TYR A 453 2.05 16.42 -5.61
CA TYR A 453 0.76 16.67 -6.25
C TYR A 453 0.84 17.80 -7.28
N GLN A 454 0.51 17.49 -8.53
CA GLN A 454 0.53 18.41 -9.67
C GLN A 454 -0.88 18.87 -10.08
N GLY A 455 -1.93 18.35 -9.43
CA GLY A 455 -3.31 18.75 -9.63
C GLY A 455 -4.25 17.57 -9.88
N CYS A 456 -5.54 17.86 -9.88
CA CYS A 456 -6.61 16.90 -10.11
C CYS A 456 -7.64 17.48 -11.08
N GLU A 457 -8.09 16.64 -12.02
CA GLU A 457 -9.11 16.95 -13.02
C GLU A 457 -10.28 15.97 -12.87
N VAL A 458 -11.48 16.53 -12.73
CA VAL A 458 -12.73 15.77 -12.71
C VAL A 458 -13.19 15.59 -14.15
N VAL A 459 -13.36 14.34 -14.57
CA VAL A 459 -13.88 14.01 -15.89
C VAL A 459 -15.41 13.98 -15.84
N HIS A 460 -15.94 13.32 -14.82
CA HIS A 460 -17.36 13.33 -14.47
C HIS A 460 -17.56 12.97 -13.00
N ASP A 461 -18.80 12.99 -12.50
CA ASP A 461 -19.11 12.82 -11.06
C ASP A 461 -18.49 11.57 -10.40
N TYR A 462 -18.22 10.51 -11.17
CA TYR A 462 -17.62 9.27 -10.69
C TYR A 462 -16.27 8.89 -11.32
N LEU A 463 -15.58 9.84 -11.97
CA LEU A 463 -14.26 9.62 -12.56
C LEU A 463 -13.41 10.89 -12.47
N LEU A 464 -12.21 10.74 -11.94
CA LEU A 464 -11.19 11.78 -11.91
C LEU A 464 -9.83 11.21 -12.29
N LYS A 465 -8.89 12.13 -12.54
CA LYS A 465 -7.48 11.81 -12.66
C LYS A 465 -6.62 12.78 -11.85
N ILE A 466 -5.59 12.26 -11.20
CA ILE A 466 -4.63 13.00 -10.40
C ILE A 466 -3.27 12.97 -11.09
N TYR A 467 -2.66 14.14 -11.29
CA TYR A 467 -1.31 14.28 -11.84
C TYR A 467 -0.29 14.25 -10.69
N ILE A 468 0.70 13.37 -10.76
CA ILE A 468 1.63 13.08 -9.67
C ILE A 468 3.08 13.13 -10.18
N ASN A 469 3.93 13.89 -9.49
CA ASN A 469 5.38 13.90 -9.65
C ASN A 469 6.01 12.74 -8.88
N GLY A 470 5.80 11.54 -9.39
CA GLY A 470 6.24 10.30 -8.80
C GLY A 470 5.64 9.15 -9.58
N THR A 471 6.24 7.98 -9.46
CA THR A 471 5.79 6.76 -10.11
C THR A 471 5.72 5.64 -9.09
N GLY A 472 4.79 4.70 -9.31
CA GLY A 472 4.70 3.46 -8.57
C GLY A 472 3.39 3.23 -7.86
N PHE A 473 3.09 1.96 -7.63
CA PHE A 473 1.86 1.50 -7.01
C PHE A 473 1.71 2.00 -5.58
N PHE A 474 2.77 1.96 -4.77
CA PHE A 474 2.75 2.46 -3.38
C PHE A 474 2.45 3.96 -3.34
N LYS A 475 3.01 4.73 -4.28
CA LYS A 475 2.65 6.15 -4.45
C LYS A 475 1.17 6.30 -4.77
N ALA A 476 0.58 5.45 -5.61
CA ALA A 476 -0.86 5.49 -5.86
C ALA A 476 -1.66 5.17 -4.58
N GLN A 477 -1.23 4.19 -3.78
CA GLN A 477 -1.90 3.84 -2.52
C GLN A 477 -1.92 4.99 -1.50
N GLU A 478 -0.89 5.82 -1.43
CA GLU A 478 -0.90 7.02 -0.58
C GLU A 478 -2.08 7.96 -0.91
N PHE A 479 -2.34 8.19 -2.20
CA PHE A 479 -3.48 8.98 -2.66
C PHE A 479 -4.80 8.23 -2.42
N LEU A 480 -4.88 6.95 -2.77
CA LEU A 480 -6.10 6.16 -2.59
C LEU A 480 -6.50 6.03 -1.10
N GLY A 481 -5.53 5.99 -0.19
CA GLY A 481 -5.73 5.90 1.26
C GLY A 481 -6.05 7.22 1.96
N SER A 482 -5.73 8.36 1.33
CA SER A 482 -5.86 9.71 1.92
C SER A 482 -6.98 10.55 1.30
N ALA A 483 -7.87 9.93 0.52
CA ALA A 483 -9.04 10.58 -0.03
C ALA A 483 -10.16 10.74 1.01
N LEU A 484 -11.08 11.68 0.79
CA LEU A 484 -12.34 11.83 1.55
C LEU A 484 -12.19 12.07 3.07
N VAL A 485 -11.15 12.80 3.47
CA VAL A 485 -10.89 13.14 4.89
C VAL A 485 -11.53 14.49 5.26
N TYR A 486 -11.54 15.43 4.31
CA TYR A 486 -11.83 16.84 4.56
C TYR A 486 -13.11 17.34 3.86
N PRO A 487 -14.32 17.11 4.43
CA PRO A 487 -15.55 17.59 3.83
C PRO A 487 -15.57 19.13 3.70
N ARG A 488 -15.87 19.61 2.48
CA ARG A 488 -15.76 21.04 2.13
C ARG A 488 -16.50 21.98 3.08
N GLN A 489 -17.71 21.61 3.50
CA GLN A 489 -18.54 22.43 4.38
C GLN A 489 -17.88 22.75 5.73
N VAL A 490 -16.93 21.93 6.17
CA VAL A 490 -16.21 22.10 7.45
C VAL A 490 -14.88 22.80 7.23
N TRP A 491 -14.15 22.43 6.17
CA TRP A 491 -12.74 22.76 6.03
C TRP A 491 -12.43 23.93 5.08
N GLU A 492 -13.39 24.37 4.27
CA GLU A 492 -13.23 25.53 3.38
C GLU A 492 -12.75 26.81 4.07
N PRO A 493 -13.19 27.15 5.31
CA PRO A 493 -12.66 28.30 6.03
C PRO A 493 -11.16 28.27 6.32
N PHE A 494 -10.51 27.11 6.25
CA PHE A 494 -9.09 26.91 6.55
C PHE A 494 -8.23 26.77 5.28
N TRP A 495 -8.77 27.10 4.10
CA TRP A 495 -8.02 27.06 2.86
C TRP A 495 -6.74 27.91 2.94
N GLY A 496 -5.58 27.30 2.73
CA GLY A 496 -4.28 27.96 2.87
C GLY A 496 -3.87 28.30 4.31
N ASP A 497 -4.63 27.86 5.33
CA ASP A 497 -4.37 28.14 6.74
C ASP A 497 -4.06 26.86 7.54
N TYR A 498 -2.80 26.42 7.45
CA TYR A 498 -2.29 25.30 8.24
C TYR A 498 -2.43 25.52 9.76
N THR A 499 -2.22 26.74 10.25
CA THR A 499 -2.23 27.02 11.70
C THR A 499 -3.65 26.92 12.25
N GLY A 500 -4.63 27.49 11.53
CA GLY A 500 -6.05 27.38 11.83
C GLY A 500 -6.53 25.94 11.75
N ALA A 501 -6.24 25.25 10.65
CA ALA A 501 -6.61 23.84 10.45
C ALA A 501 -6.06 22.94 11.57
N SER A 502 -4.79 23.13 11.95
CA SER A 502 -4.12 22.37 13.02
C SER A 502 -4.70 22.62 14.41
N SER A 503 -5.20 23.82 14.65
CA SER A 503 -5.77 24.20 15.95
C SER A 503 -7.27 23.89 16.05
N TYR A 504 -7.89 23.50 14.93
CA TYR A 504 -9.32 23.31 14.85
C TYR A 504 -9.78 22.06 15.63
N LYS A 505 -10.95 22.16 16.27
CA LYS A 505 -11.56 21.07 17.07
C LYS A 505 -12.96 20.73 16.54
N PRO A 506 -13.07 20.06 15.37
CA PRO A 506 -14.36 19.79 14.72
C PRO A 506 -15.33 18.99 15.60
N TRP A 507 -14.84 18.23 16.58
CA TRP A 507 -15.67 17.45 17.51
C TRP A 507 -16.44 18.30 18.55
N THR A 508 -16.18 19.61 18.64
CA THR A 508 -16.80 20.49 19.65
C THR A 508 -17.98 21.30 19.12
N GLU A 509 -18.26 21.23 17.82
CA GLU A 509 -19.32 21.99 17.16
C GLU A 509 -20.32 21.05 16.47
N ALA A 510 -21.62 21.36 16.55
CA ALA A 510 -22.66 20.61 15.84
C ALA A 510 -22.43 20.61 14.32
N GLY A 511 -22.61 19.44 13.71
CA GLY A 511 -22.42 19.23 12.28
C GLY A 511 -23.64 19.60 11.41
N PRO A 512 -23.49 19.56 10.08
CA PRO A 512 -24.60 19.76 9.14
C PRO A 512 -25.63 18.63 9.26
N ASN A 513 -26.85 18.89 8.76
CA ASN A 513 -27.96 17.93 8.68
C ASN A 513 -28.29 17.17 9.98
N GLY A 514 -28.00 17.77 11.15
CA GLY A 514 -28.30 17.19 12.45
C GLY A 514 -27.23 16.25 13.00
N LEU A 515 -26.04 16.19 12.37
CA LEU A 515 -24.91 15.46 12.91
C LEU A 515 -24.46 16.03 14.27
N PRO A 516 -24.07 15.18 15.24
CA PRO A 516 -23.66 15.65 16.56
C PRO A 516 -22.42 16.53 16.55
N THR A 517 -21.50 16.28 15.60
CA THR A 517 -20.26 17.04 15.46
C THR A 517 -19.92 17.36 14.01
N LYS A 518 -19.01 18.33 13.77
CA LYS A 518 -18.40 18.60 12.46
C LYS A 518 -17.28 17.61 12.11
N LEU A 519 -16.96 16.66 12.98
CA LEU A 519 -16.02 15.57 12.67
C LEU A 519 -16.80 14.38 12.10
N TYR A 520 -16.90 14.34 10.78
CA TYR A 520 -17.62 13.32 10.04
C TYR A 520 -16.89 12.95 8.74
N GLY A 521 -17.22 11.76 8.22
CA GLY A 521 -16.66 11.23 6.98
C GLY A 521 -17.68 10.37 6.24
N THR A 522 -17.24 9.31 5.58
CA THR A 522 -18.10 8.33 4.88
C THR A 522 -18.26 7.00 5.64
N GLY A 523 -17.52 6.84 6.75
CA GLY A 523 -17.32 5.57 7.43
C GLY A 523 -18.54 5.04 8.22
N PRO A 524 -18.40 3.85 8.82
CA PRO A 524 -19.49 3.12 9.47
C PRO A 524 -19.92 3.69 10.83
N TRP A 525 -19.18 4.64 11.41
CA TRP A 525 -19.47 5.20 12.74
C TRP A 525 -19.47 6.73 12.74
N ILE A 526 -20.45 7.33 13.41
CA ILE A 526 -20.59 8.78 13.60
C ILE A 526 -20.16 9.13 15.02
N LEU A 527 -19.32 10.15 15.18
CA LEU A 527 -18.96 10.66 16.50
C LEU A 527 -20.14 11.37 17.17
N GLU A 528 -20.54 10.90 18.36
CA GLU A 528 -21.53 11.57 19.21
C GLU A 528 -20.86 12.65 20.07
N TYR A 529 -19.81 12.27 20.80
CA TYR A 529 -18.99 13.20 21.58
C TYR A 529 -17.63 12.59 21.93
N TRP A 530 -16.67 13.44 22.28
CA TRP A 530 -15.46 13.08 23.00
C TRP A 530 -15.23 14.10 24.13
N ASP A 531 -14.98 13.62 25.34
CA ASP A 531 -14.85 14.45 26.54
C ASP A 531 -13.44 15.00 26.78
N GLU A 532 -12.47 14.69 25.89
CA GLU A 532 -11.05 15.04 26.01
C GLU A 532 -10.34 14.52 27.28
N VAL A 533 -10.98 13.60 28.02
CA VAL A 533 -10.46 13.10 29.31
C VAL A 533 -10.42 11.58 29.35
N SER A 534 -11.49 10.92 28.94
CA SER A 534 -11.65 9.49 29.20
C SER A 534 -12.42 8.72 28.13
N THR A 535 -13.39 9.37 27.47
CA THR A 535 -14.43 8.64 26.74
C THR A 535 -14.81 9.38 25.46
N ALA A 536 -14.71 8.68 24.34
CA ALA A 536 -15.41 9.01 23.11
C ALA A 536 -16.58 8.04 22.92
N LYS A 537 -17.72 8.55 22.45
CA LYS A 537 -18.87 7.73 22.08
C LYS A 537 -19.15 7.89 20.59
N ILE A 538 -19.18 6.77 19.88
CA ILE A 538 -19.50 6.70 18.46
C ILE A 538 -20.74 5.84 18.25
N ASN A 539 -21.61 6.23 17.31
CA ASN A 539 -22.85 5.52 16.98
C ASN A 539 -22.76 4.95 15.56
N LYS A 540 -23.42 3.81 15.31
CA LYS A 540 -23.47 3.23 13.97
C LYS A 540 -24.11 4.21 12.97
N ASN A 541 -23.45 4.43 11.83
CA ASN A 541 -24.02 5.12 10.69
C ASN A 541 -25.06 4.21 10.02
N LEU A 542 -26.34 4.54 10.17
CA LEU A 542 -27.43 3.75 9.59
C LEU A 542 -27.54 3.89 8.06
N ASN A 543 -26.91 4.90 7.49
CA ASN A 543 -26.83 5.14 6.05
C ASN A 543 -25.53 4.58 5.44
N TYR A 544 -24.74 3.81 6.19
CA TYR A 544 -23.46 3.30 5.69
C TYR A 544 -23.66 2.38 4.48
N TRP A 545 -23.12 2.82 3.35
CA TRP A 545 -23.28 2.20 2.03
C TRP A 545 -22.74 0.76 2.01
N ALA A 546 -21.63 0.51 2.70
CA ALA A 546 -20.96 -0.79 2.75
C ALA A 546 -21.62 -1.79 3.71
N ARG A 547 -22.76 -1.47 4.35
CA ARG A 547 -23.54 -2.42 5.14
C ARG A 547 -24.98 -1.92 5.29
N LEU A 548 -25.79 -2.03 4.23
CA LEU A 548 -27.24 -1.83 4.27
C LEU A 548 -27.94 -2.94 5.09
N ALA A 549 -27.70 -2.95 6.41
CA ALA A 549 -28.37 -3.76 7.42
C ALA A 549 -29.84 -3.36 7.64
N SER A 550 -30.52 -2.96 6.56
CA SER A 550 -31.93 -2.54 6.53
C SER A 550 -32.64 -2.86 5.21
N SER A 551 -31.98 -3.42 4.18
CA SER A 551 -32.70 -4.01 3.04
C SER A 551 -33.03 -5.48 3.33
N SER A 552 -34.30 -5.84 3.20
CA SER A 552 -34.81 -7.21 3.34
C SER A 552 -34.43 -8.15 2.18
N SER A 553 -33.47 -7.75 1.34
CA SER A 553 -33.00 -8.49 0.18
C SER A 553 -31.49 -8.27 0.04
N ALA A 554 -30.72 -9.36 0.05
CA ALA A 554 -29.26 -9.38 -0.15
C ALA A 554 -28.38 -8.65 0.91
N ALA A 555 -28.64 -8.81 2.21
CA ALA A 555 -27.78 -8.27 3.29
C ALA A 555 -26.37 -8.93 3.31
N GLY A 556 -25.32 -8.15 3.07
CA GLY A 556 -23.93 -8.62 3.14
C GLY A 556 -23.23 -8.87 1.81
N VAL A 557 -23.80 -8.40 0.70
CA VAL A 557 -23.10 -8.28 -0.60
C VAL A 557 -23.11 -6.82 -1.03
N LEU A 558 -22.01 -6.33 -1.59
CA LEU A 558 -21.91 -5.04 -2.28
C LEU A 558 -21.96 -5.30 -3.78
N GLY A 559 -22.80 -4.55 -4.48
CA GLY A 559 -22.85 -4.55 -5.95
C GLY A 559 -22.44 -3.18 -6.46
N ALA A 560 -21.60 -3.11 -7.48
CA ALA A 560 -21.32 -1.87 -8.19
C ALA A 560 -21.34 -2.08 -9.70
N LEU A 561 -21.71 -1.01 -10.41
CA LEU A 561 -21.55 -0.88 -11.84
C LEU A 561 -20.52 0.20 -12.12
N ARG A 562 -19.61 -0.08 -13.05
CA ARG A 562 -18.65 0.90 -13.58
C ARG A 562 -18.82 1.00 -15.09
N VAL A 563 -18.78 2.22 -15.62
CA VAL A 563 -18.54 2.43 -17.04
C VAL A 563 -17.04 2.41 -17.27
N VAL A 564 -16.56 1.51 -18.13
CA VAL A 564 -15.11 1.28 -18.32
C VAL A 564 -14.42 2.46 -19.01
N GLY A 565 -15.15 3.16 -19.88
CA GLY A 565 -14.62 4.30 -20.63
C GLY A 565 -14.18 5.46 -19.74
N ARG A 566 -13.24 6.25 -20.27
CA ARG A 566 -12.73 7.49 -19.63
C ARG A 566 -13.42 8.76 -20.15
N GLU A 567 -14.39 8.62 -21.04
CA GLU A 567 -15.02 9.74 -21.74
C GLU A 567 -16.39 10.09 -21.15
N ALA A 568 -16.76 11.36 -21.27
CA ALA A 568 -18.06 11.87 -20.85
C ALA A 568 -18.69 12.76 -21.94
N THR A 569 -20.02 12.81 -22.00
CA THR A 569 -20.77 13.89 -22.67
C THR A 569 -21.63 14.57 -21.62
N ASP A 570 -21.54 15.90 -21.50
CA ASP A 570 -22.31 16.68 -20.53
C ASP A 570 -22.24 16.08 -19.11
N ASN A 571 -21.03 15.74 -18.65
CA ASN A 571 -20.76 15.11 -17.36
C ASN A 571 -21.38 13.70 -17.16
N THR A 572 -21.85 13.07 -18.24
CA THR A 572 -22.43 11.72 -18.23
C THR A 572 -21.43 10.71 -18.81
N PRO A 573 -21.10 9.61 -18.09
CA PRO A 573 -20.19 8.57 -18.57
C PRO A 573 -20.63 7.97 -19.91
N LYS A 574 -19.68 7.61 -20.78
CA LYS A 574 -19.97 6.99 -22.08
C LYS A 574 -19.68 5.50 -22.10
N ILE A 575 -20.67 4.72 -22.53
CA ILE A 575 -20.53 3.29 -22.79
C ILE A 575 -20.33 3.13 -24.29
N TYR A 576 -19.17 2.58 -24.65
CA TYR A 576 -18.80 2.26 -26.03
C TYR A 576 -18.87 0.75 -26.29
N GLY A 577 -19.16 0.40 -27.54
CA GLY A 577 -19.16 -0.99 -27.99
C GLY A 577 -20.07 -1.91 -27.18
N THR A 578 -19.59 -3.13 -26.95
CA THR A 578 -20.36 -4.21 -26.29
C THR A 578 -19.86 -4.54 -24.90
N ARG A 579 -18.78 -3.91 -24.41
CA ARG A 579 -18.14 -4.21 -23.12
C ARG A 579 -17.81 -2.97 -22.29
N GLY A 580 -18.49 -1.85 -22.55
CA GLY A 580 -18.28 -0.60 -21.81
C GLY A 580 -18.81 -0.60 -20.38
N ILE A 581 -19.17 -1.75 -19.81
CA ILE A 581 -19.72 -1.90 -18.46
C ILE A 581 -18.96 -3.01 -17.73
N GLU A 582 -18.63 -2.77 -16.47
CA GLU A 582 -18.11 -3.75 -15.53
C GLU A 582 -19.05 -3.89 -14.34
N ILE A 583 -19.18 -5.12 -13.84
CA ILE A 583 -19.97 -5.49 -12.67
C ILE A 583 -18.99 -5.94 -11.60
N GLN A 584 -19.19 -5.45 -10.38
CA GLN A 584 -18.47 -5.91 -9.20
C GLN A 584 -19.45 -6.42 -8.16
N LEU A 585 -19.24 -7.65 -7.69
CA LEU A 585 -20.00 -8.26 -6.61
C LEU A 585 -19.02 -8.67 -5.50
N LEU A 586 -19.17 -8.09 -4.31
CA LEU A 586 -18.27 -8.35 -3.18
C LEU A 586 -19.06 -8.87 -2.00
N ASN A 587 -18.71 -10.07 -1.50
CA ASN A 587 -19.25 -10.59 -0.26
C ASN A 587 -18.52 -9.96 0.93
N ILE A 588 -19.18 -9.05 1.65
CA ILE A 588 -18.60 -8.38 2.83
C ILE A 588 -18.75 -9.20 4.13
N ASP A 589 -19.31 -10.40 4.01
CA ASP A 589 -19.32 -11.38 5.09
C ASP A 589 -17.96 -12.08 5.18
N PRO A 590 -17.23 -11.96 6.30
CA PRO A 590 -15.92 -12.59 6.48
C PRO A 590 -15.97 -14.10 6.65
N PHE A 591 -17.13 -14.65 6.99
CA PHE A 591 -17.20 -15.98 7.60
C PHE A 591 -17.85 -17.00 6.68
N GLU A 592 -18.81 -16.57 5.88
CA GLU A 592 -19.62 -17.47 5.07
C GLU A 592 -19.62 -17.08 3.59
N GLN A 593 -19.40 -18.08 2.73
CA GLN A 593 -19.60 -17.94 1.29
C GLN A 593 -21.08 -17.63 1.01
N LYS A 594 -21.34 -16.76 0.03
CA LYS A 594 -22.70 -16.41 -0.37
C LYS A 594 -22.96 -16.71 -1.82
N THR A 595 -24.03 -17.45 -2.08
CA THR A 595 -24.56 -17.64 -3.43
C THR A 595 -25.60 -16.58 -3.73
N VAL A 596 -25.37 -15.80 -4.78
CA VAL A 596 -26.31 -14.78 -5.26
C VAL A 596 -26.74 -15.08 -6.68
N GLU A 597 -27.95 -14.63 -7.01
CA GLU A 597 -28.44 -14.55 -8.37
C GLU A 597 -28.52 -13.09 -8.79
N TYR A 598 -28.16 -12.79 -10.03
CA TYR A 598 -28.12 -11.41 -10.51
C TYR A 598 -28.37 -11.30 -12.03
N TYR A 599 -28.80 -10.12 -12.44
CA TYR A 599 -28.88 -9.73 -13.85
C TYR A 599 -28.71 -8.21 -13.99
N VAL A 600 -28.45 -7.77 -15.23
CA VAL A 600 -28.32 -6.37 -15.57
C VAL A 600 -29.37 -5.97 -16.59
N GLU A 601 -30.06 -4.89 -16.27
CA GLU A 601 -31.07 -4.26 -17.12
C GLU A 601 -30.55 -2.89 -17.60
N LEU A 602 -30.73 -2.60 -18.88
CA LEU A 602 -30.50 -1.28 -19.45
C LEU A 602 -31.85 -0.69 -19.85
N VAL A 603 -32.13 0.53 -19.40
CA VAL A 603 -33.38 1.25 -19.68
C VAL A 603 -33.05 2.55 -20.42
N ASP A 604 -33.66 2.80 -21.58
CA ASP A 604 -33.49 4.07 -22.29
C ASP A 604 -34.29 5.21 -21.65
N LYS A 605 -34.03 6.44 -22.10
CA LYS A 605 -34.80 7.63 -21.68
C LYS A 605 -36.32 7.56 -21.91
N ASN A 606 -36.80 6.66 -22.77
CA ASN A 606 -38.22 6.48 -23.08
C ASN A 606 -38.87 5.36 -22.24
N GLY A 607 -38.08 4.66 -21.41
CA GLY A 607 -38.53 3.53 -20.60
C GLY A 607 -38.52 2.18 -21.32
N ALA A 608 -37.99 2.09 -22.54
CA ALA A 608 -37.72 0.80 -23.17
C ALA A 608 -36.57 0.10 -22.44
N SER A 609 -36.69 -1.21 -22.22
CA SER A 609 -35.78 -1.99 -21.39
C SER A 609 -35.22 -3.21 -22.14
N TRP A 610 -33.95 -3.52 -21.87
CA TRP A 610 -33.24 -4.69 -22.37
C TRP A 610 -32.49 -5.37 -21.22
N TYR A 611 -32.60 -6.69 -21.13
CA TYR A 611 -31.78 -7.49 -20.21
C TYR A 611 -30.44 -7.80 -20.87
N ILE A 612 -29.45 -6.97 -20.57
CA ILE A 612 -28.16 -6.96 -21.27
C ILE A 612 -27.19 -8.02 -20.73
N TYR A 613 -27.45 -8.57 -19.55
CA TYR A 613 -26.68 -9.69 -18.98
C TYR A 613 -27.55 -10.48 -17.98
N GLY A 614 -27.84 -11.75 -18.27
CA GLY A 614 -28.88 -12.51 -17.54
C GLY A 614 -30.30 -11.95 -17.76
N SER A 615 -31.29 -12.46 -17.04
CA SER A 615 -32.65 -11.88 -16.96
C SER A 615 -33.37 -12.35 -15.68
N PRO A 616 -34.52 -11.76 -15.29
CA PRO A 616 -35.29 -12.26 -14.14
C PRO A 616 -35.69 -13.74 -14.23
N ASP A 617 -35.98 -14.23 -15.45
CA ASP A 617 -36.39 -15.62 -15.69
C ASP A 617 -35.20 -16.59 -15.87
N SER A 618 -34.01 -16.05 -16.14
CA SER A 618 -32.77 -16.80 -16.35
C SER A 618 -31.59 -15.98 -15.81
N PRO A 619 -31.50 -15.78 -14.49
CA PRO A 619 -30.45 -14.97 -13.90
C PRO A 619 -29.10 -15.68 -13.96
N ASN A 620 -28.02 -14.92 -13.83
CA ASN A 620 -26.70 -15.48 -13.55
C ASN A 620 -26.61 -15.88 -12.08
N THR A 621 -25.71 -16.80 -11.76
CA THR A 621 -25.43 -17.23 -10.39
C THR A 621 -23.95 -17.08 -10.10
N ALA A 622 -23.63 -16.47 -8.97
CA ALA A 622 -22.28 -16.27 -8.47
C ALA A 622 -22.14 -16.92 -7.08
N ASN A 623 -21.02 -17.60 -6.83
CA ASN A 623 -20.64 -18.08 -5.51
C ASN A 623 -19.51 -17.19 -5.02
N LEU A 624 -19.83 -16.25 -4.15
CA LEU A 624 -18.91 -15.22 -3.68
C LEU A 624 -18.19 -15.71 -2.42
N ASP A 625 -16.89 -15.89 -2.52
CA ASP A 625 -16.04 -16.23 -1.39
C ASP A 625 -15.99 -15.06 -0.38
N PRO A 626 -15.82 -15.34 0.92
CA PRO A 626 -15.76 -14.30 1.94
C PRO A 626 -14.69 -13.23 1.62
N ILE A 627 -15.12 -11.96 1.55
CA ILE A 627 -14.28 -10.77 1.36
C ILE A 627 -13.62 -10.66 -0.02
N ASP A 628 -13.87 -11.61 -0.92
CA ASP A 628 -13.33 -11.55 -2.28
C ASP A 628 -14.32 -10.92 -3.27
N PRO A 629 -13.87 -9.97 -4.11
CA PRO A 629 -14.69 -9.39 -5.16
C PRO A 629 -14.69 -10.29 -6.40
N GLU A 630 -15.88 -10.54 -6.95
CA GLU A 630 -16.06 -11.03 -8.31
C GLU A 630 -16.22 -9.84 -9.26
N ILE A 631 -15.28 -9.69 -10.19
CA ILE A 631 -15.25 -8.59 -11.17
C ILE A 631 -15.45 -9.16 -12.57
N LEU A 632 -16.42 -8.61 -13.31
CA LEU A 632 -16.83 -9.13 -14.61
C LEU A 632 -17.05 -7.99 -15.60
N THR A 633 -16.57 -8.15 -16.83
CA THR A 633 -16.82 -7.22 -17.94
C THR A 633 -17.66 -7.91 -19.01
N PRO A 634 -18.99 -8.04 -18.82
CA PRO A 634 -19.83 -8.84 -19.71
C PRO A 634 -20.02 -8.22 -21.09
N THR A 635 -20.27 -9.07 -22.09
CA THR A 635 -20.75 -8.64 -23.40
C THR A 635 -22.25 -8.27 -23.31
N ILE A 636 -22.59 -7.04 -23.65
CA ILE A 636 -23.94 -6.48 -23.69
C ILE A 636 -24.76 -7.25 -24.73
N LYS A 637 -25.78 -7.99 -24.27
CA LYS A 637 -26.70 -8.72 -25.15
C LYS A 637 -27.64 -7.76 -25.87
N ASP A 638 -28.03 -8.14 -27.09
CA ASP A 638 -28.99 -7.40 -27.93
C ASP A 638 -28.58 -5.93 -28.20
N TRP A 639 -27.29 -5.64 -28.03
CA TRP A 639 -26.71 -4.31 -28.14
C TRP A 639 -27.04 -3.62 -29.47
N ASP A 640 -27.16 -4.40 -30.56
CA ASP A 640 -27.46 -3.88 -31.89
C ASP A 640 -28.89 -3.31 -32.04
N LYS A 641 -29.77 -3.63 -31.09
CA LYS A 641 -31.17 -3.17 -31.00
C LYS A 641 -31.36 -1.99 -30.06
N ILE A 642 -30.36 -1.68 -29.23
CA ILE A 642 -30.43 -0.59 -28.27
C ILE A 642 -30.12 0.72 -29.05
N PRO A 643 -30.97 1.76 -28.94
CA PRO A 643 -30.71 3.01 -29.63
C PRO A 643 -29.54 3.76 -28.99
N VAL A 644 -28.85 4.58 -29.80
CA VAL A 644 -27.87 5.54 -29.27
C VAL A 644 -28.59 6.54 -28.39
N GLY A 645 -27.99 6.85 -27.24
CA GLY A 645 -28.50 7.92 -26.38
C GLY A 645 -28.38 7.63 -24.89
N PRO A 646 -29.04 8.46 -24.06
CA PRO A 646 -29.04 8.32 -22.61
C PRO A 646 -29.74 7.04 -22.18
N VAL A 647 -29.08 6.30 -21.29
CA VAL A 647 -29.53 5.05 -20.71
C VAL A 647 -29.27 5.03 -19.20
N THR A 648 -30.05 4.24 -18.48
CA THR A 648 -29.77 3.87 -17.09
C THR A 648 -29.54 2.37 -17.04
N VAL A 649 -28.36 1.97 -16.57
CA VAL A 649 -28.00 0.57 -16.34
C VAL A 649 -28.25 0.25 -14.87
N LYS A 650 -28.90 -0.88 -14.59
CA LYS A 650 -29.29 -1.32 -13.25
C LYS A 650 -28.81 -2.74 -13.00
N LEU A 651 -28.12 -2.92 -11.88
CA LEU A 651 -27.70 -4.23 -11.37
C LEU A 651 -28.74 -4.72 -10.37
N TYR A 652 -29.37 -5.84 -10.68
CA TYR A 652 -30.32 -6.50 -9.81
C TYR A 652 -29.67 -7.71 -9.16
N VAL A 653 -29.81 -7.83 -7.83
CA VAL A 653 -29.23 -8.93 -7.05
C VAL A 653 -30.28 -9.46 -6.06
N ARG A 654 -30.25 -10.77 -5.83
CA ARG A 654 -30.95 -11.47 -4.74
C ARG A 654 -30.11 -12.62 -4.19
N PHE A 655 -30.37 -13.07 -2.97
CA PHE A 655 -29.81 -14.33 -2.50
C PHE A 655 -30.46 -15.52 -3.18
N SER A 656 -29.70 -16.59 -3.36
CA SER A 656 -30.26 -17.84 -3.88
C SER A 656 -31.42 -18.31 -2.99
N GLY A 657 -32.60 -18.49 -3.58
CA GLY A 657 -33.82 -18.87 -2.88
C GLY A 657 -34.73 -17.72 -2.44
N GLU A 658 -34.29 -16.45 -2.55
CA GLU A 658 -35.19 -15.29 -2.44
C GLU A 658 -36.10 -15.19 -3.67
N THR A 659 -37.33 -14.66 -3.47
CA THR A 659 -38.31 -14.51 -4.55
C THR A 659 -38.02 -13.30 -5.43
N ASP A 660 -37.62 -12.19 -4.82
CA ASP A 660 -37.60 -10.88 -5.45
C ASP A 660 -36.19 -10.34 -5.62
N PHE A 661 -35.93 -9.70 -6.76
CA PHE A 661 -34.69 -8.97 -7.00
C PHE A 661 -34.80 -7.53 -6.48
N SER A 662 -33.68 -7.02 -5.97
CA SER A 662 -33.54 -5.60 -5.65
C SER A 662 -32.46 -4.95 -6.51
N VAL A 663 -32.68 -3.70 -6.91
CA VAL A 663 -31.64 -2.88 -7.56
C VAL A 663 -30.55 -2.63 -6.51
N LYS A 664 -29.37 -3.17 -6.75
CA LYS A 664 -28.23 -3.03 -5.85
C LYS A 664 -27.39 -1.81 -6.17
N ASN A 665 -27.25 -1.50 -7.46
CA ASN A 665 -26.57 -0.31 -7.95
C ASN A 665 -27.15 0.08 -9.32
N GLN A 666 -27.06 1.35 -9.70
CA GLN A 666 -27.50 1.83 -11.01
C GLN A 666 -26.65 3.00 -11.47
N ILE A 667 -26.35 3.11 -12.76
CA ILE A 667 -25.58 4.22 -13.35
C ILE A 667 -26.30 4.79 -14.57
N THR A 668 -26.32 6.11 -14.68
CA THR A 668 -26.77 6.80 -15.89
C THR A 668 -25.58 7.04 -16.80
N ALA A 669 -25.73 6.72 -18.07
CA ALA A 669 -24.68 6.81 -19.07
C ALA A 669 -25.25 7.20 -20.44
N TYR A 670 -24.38 7.56 -21.38
CA TYR A 670 -24.72 7.70 -22.79
C TYR A 670 -24.17 6.48 -23.54
N TYR A 671 -25.04 5.75 -24.24
CA TYR A 671 -24.66 4.53 -24.95
C TYR A 671 -24.50 4.76 -26.45
N ILE A 672 -23.34 4.40 -27.00
CA ILE A 672 -23.02 4.48 -28.43
C ILE A 672 -22.65 3.07 -28.93
N PRO A 673 -23.65 2.24 -29.29
CA PRO A 673 -23.40 0.89 -29.79
C PRO A 673 -22.60 0.91 -31.09
N GLY A 674 -21.51 0.14 -31.14
CA GLY A 674 -20.70 -0.07 -32.35
C GLY A 674 -19.60 0.96 -32.60
N ASP A 675 -19.49 2.01 -31.79
CA ASP A 675 -18.31 2.88 -31.73
C ASP A 675 -17.21 2.10 -31.01
N VAL A 676 -16.20 1.65 -31.76
CA VAL A 676 -15.07 0.83 -31.27
C VAL A 676 -13.80 1.66 -31.11
N ASN A 677 -13.80 2.88 -31.65
CA ASN A 677 -12.67 3.78 -31.60
C ASN A 677 -12.80 4.85 -30.49
N CYS A 678 -13.98 4.94 -29.88
CA CYS A 678 -14.40 5.86 -28.82
C CYS A 678 -14.45 7.32 -29.25
N ASP A 679 -14.73 7.63 -30.52
CA ASP A 679 -14.76 9.00 -31.07
C ASP A 679 -16.16 9.63 -31.13
N GLU A 680 -17.14 8.97 -30.51
CA GLU A 680 -18.57 9.31 -30.46
C GLU A 680 -19.33 9.09 -31.75
N LYS A 681 -18.69 8.51 -32.77
CA LYS A 681 -19.34 8.26 -34.06
C LYS A 681 -19.15 6.81 -34.41
N VAL A 682 -20.11 6.28 -35.14
CA VAL A 682 -19.92 5.00 -35.82
C VAL A 682 -19.69 5.27 -37.30
N ASP A 683 -18.42 5.30 -37.70
CA ASP A 683 -18.03 5.67 -39.05
C ASP A 683 -17.06 4.68 -39.72
N MET A 684 -16.36 5.14 -40.75
CA MET A 684 -15.46 4.29 -41.52
C MET A 684 -14.21 3.90 -40.72
N ILE A 685 -13.83 4.69 -39.71
CA ILE A 685 -12.71 4.41 -38.84
C ILE A 685 -13.03 3.22 -37.94
N ASP A 686 -14.25 3.11 -37.40
CA ASP A 686 -14.69 1.93 -36.63
C ASP A 686 -14.64 0.66 -37.45
N LEU A 687 -15.22 0.72 -38.66
CA LEU A 687 -15.15 -0.39 -39.61
C LEU A 687 -13.72 -0.74 -39.97
N TRP A 688 -12.87 0.26 -40.19
CA TRP A 688 -11.47 0.05 -40.50
C TRP A 688 -10.71 -0.58 -39.33
N ARG A 689 -10.99 -0.18 -38.07
CA ARG A 689 -10.38 -0.80 -36.88
C ARG A 689 -10.72 -2.28 -36.83
N VAL A 690 -11.99 -2.64 -36.98
CA VAL A 690 -12.39 -4.06 -37.01
C VAL A 690 -11.76 -4.80 -38.19
N ALA A 691 -11.76 -4.19 -39.37
CA ALA A 691 -11.17 -4.80 -40.56
C ALA A 691 -9.64 -4.98 -40.46
N LYS A 692 -8.94 -4.10 -39.72
CA LYS A 692 -7.49 -4.17 -39.51
C LYS A 692 -7.10 -5.45 -38.75
N ASP A 693 -7.92 -5.86 -37.80
CA ASP A 693 -7.67 -7.05 -36.98
C ASP A 693 -8.36 -8.31 -37.53
N PHE A 694 -8.98 -8.23 -38.71
CA PHE A 694 -9.68 -9.34 -39.32
C PHE A 694 -8.79 -10.58 -39.48
N GLY A 695 -9.29 -11.72 -38.98
CA GLY A 695 -8.58 -13.00 -38.99
C GLY A 695 -7.68 -13.23 -37.77
N VAL A 696 -7.59 -12.28 -36.84
CA VAL A 696 -7.03 -12.54 -35.50
C VAL A 696 -7.89 -13.59 -34.80
N THR A 697 -7.25 -14.59 -34.20
CA THR A 697 -7.92 -15.71 -33.50
C THR A 697 -7.11 -16.12 -32.27
N GLY A 698 -7.76 -16.74 -31.30
CA GLY A 698 -7.09 -17.24 -30.09
C GLY A 698 -6.63 -16.14 -29.14
N VAL A 699 -7.19 -14.93 -29.31
CA VAL A 699 -7.07 -13.84 -28.35
C VAL A 699 -8.12 -14.07 -27.27
N ASP A 700 -7.76 -13.81 -26.02
CA ASP A 700 -8.71 -13.86 -24.93
C ASP A 700 -9.85 -12.88 -25.21
N PRO A 701 -11.11 -13.36 -25.21
CA PRO A 701 -12.26 -12.52 -25.51
C PRO A 701 -12.29 -11.27 -24.62
N GLY A 702 -12.23 -10.08 -25.23
CA GLY A 702 -12.26 -8.79 -24.52
C GLY A 702 -10.97 -8.01 -24.42
N VAL A 703 -9.83 -8.64 -24.72
CA VAL A 703 -8.56 -7.92 -24.86
C VAL A 703 -8.58 -7.01 -26.09
N LEU A 704 -9.31 -7.45 -27.12
CA LEU A 704 -9.36 -6.78 -28.40
C LEU A 704 -10.73 -6.13 -28.62
N THR A 705 -10.79 -4.79 -28.61
CA THR A 705 -12.04 -4.02 -28.77
C THR A 705 -12.70 -4.21 -30.13
N THR A 706 -11.99 -4.79 -31.10
CA THR A 706 -12.47 -5.13 -32.43
C THR A 706 -13.14 -6.50 -32.53
N ASP A 707 -12.96 -7.38 -31.54
CA ASP A 707 -13.76 -8.60 -31.33
C ASP A 707 -15.05 -8.21 -30.58
N VAL A 708 -15.96 -7.54 -31.29
CA VAL A 708 -17.17 -6.95 -30.68
C VAL A 708 -18.19 -8.01 -30.25
N ASN A 709 -18.13 -9.22 -30.82
CA ASN A 709 -19.02 -10.32 -30.44
C ASN A 709 -18.41 -11.27 -29.39
N CYS A 710 -17.10 -11.15 -29.12
CA CYS A 710 -16.34 -11.91 -28.12
C CYS A 710 -16.32 -13.42 -28.34
N ASP A 711 -16.23 -13.88 -29.60
CA ASP A 711 -16.08 -15.29 -29.93
C ASP A 711 -14.61 -15.74 -30.02
N GLY A 712 -13.67 -14.84 -29.67
CA GLY A 712 -12.23 -15.07 -29.68
C GLY A 712 -11.63 -14.97 -31.09
N LYS A 713 -12.39 -14.40 -32.03
CA LYS A 713 -11.99 -14.17 -33.42
C LYS A 713 -12.56 -12.83 -33.88
N VAL A 714 -11.78 -12.13 -34.70
CA VAL A 714 -12.29 -10.97 -35.42
C VAL A 714 -12.64 -11.42 -36.83
N ASP A 715 -13.92 -11.50 -37.17
CA ASP A 715 -14.37 -11.97 -38.46
C ASP A 715 -15.45 -11.08 -39.10
N MET A 716 -16.15 -11.63 -40.12
CA MET A 716 -17.15 -10.88 -40.87
C MET A 716 -18.37 -10.52 -40.01
N ILE A 717 -18.62 -11.27 -38.93
CA ILE A 717 -19.69 -11.01 -37.99
C ILE A 717 -19.39 -9.73 -37.21
N ASP A 718 -18.16 -9.52 -36.76
CA ASP A 718 -17.76 -8.30 -36.05
C ASP A 718 -17.90 -7.07 -36.94
N LEU A 719 -17.32 -7.16 -38.14
CA LEU A 719 -17.36 -6.08 -39.12
C LEU A 719 -18.80 -5.74 -39.53
N TRP A 720 -19.62 -6.76 -39.79
CA TRP A 720 -21.03 -6.58 -40.12
C TRP A 720 -21.82 -5.96 -38.95
N SER A 721 -21.49 -6.33 -37.72
CA SER A 721 -22.19 -5.82 -36.54
C SER A 721 -21.92 -4.34 -36.30
N VAL A 722 -20.67 -3.88 -36.49
CA VAL A 722 -20.34 -2.45 -36.51
C VAL A 722 -21.02 -1.75 -37.70
N ALA A 723 -21.01 -2.36 -38.89
CA ALA A 723 -21.62 -1.76 -40.09
C ALA A 723 -23.12 -1.49 -39.96
N LYS A 724 -23.84 -2.31 -39.18
CA LYS A 724 -25.27 -2.07 -38.87
C LYS A 724 -25.51 -0.77 -38.09
N GLN A 725 -24.51 -0.33 -37.34
CA GLN A 725 -24.57 0.88 -36.53
C GLN A 725 -24.04 2.12 -37.28
N PHE A 726 -23.50 1.94 -38.49
CA PHE A 726 -22.88 3.02 -39.26
C PHE A 726 -23.78 4.25 -39.45
N GLY A 727 -23.20 5.43 -39.22
CA GLY A 727 -23.88 6.73 -39.33
C GLY A 727 -24.73 7.09 -38.11
N LYS A 728 -24.60 6.36 -37.01
CA LYS A 728 -25.15 6.74 -35.70
C LYS A 728 -24.15 7.66 -34.98
N GLU A 729 -24.70 8.70 -34.35
CA GLU A 729 -24.03 9.75 -33.55
C GLU A 729 -24.90 10.05 -32.31
#